data_AF-A0A2A3ELD9-F1
#
_entry.id   AF-A0A2A3ELD9-F1
#
_cell.length_a   1.000
_cell.length_b   1.000
_cell.length_c   1.000
_cell.angle_alpha   90.00
_cell.angle_beta   90.00
_cell.angle_gamma   90.00
#
_symmetry.space_group_name_H-M   'P 1'
#
loop_
_entity.id
_entity.type
_entity.pdbx_description
1 polymer ?
#
loop_
_entity_poly.entity_id
_entity_poly.type
_entity_poly.pdbx_seq_one_letter_code
_entity_poly.pdbx_strand_id
1 'polypeptide(L)'
;MSSIKLDVQWSPVHANKFITWGTEICLYEVMQIKENNKQLCNFDKKNKILYFLADKISDSTVAHLLATNTNHHYVKCIDIYPQLEPDILLAVGQANGKVVLTTFAPTIFDSQGLSGKELVPKHARQCNAVAWNPIDTNLIVSGLDKHSKDHSILLWDINKGLHTSERIHHHNTVQMDSVRPITEVGVSETVHSIAWFKNEQKCMVVGTNNKQLKIIDFRDSAKVINTTATKAVYNVSVNPHNNYHLLSSVDNQITIWDTRCFEKPVLTLSQSRQITKVLWCPTRHNLLGALQKDSVTLHLYDIQHCGIGGGEDTEPGALERTVAPPWHSPVSFSWHPTHVNRLLAISQQGLTDYTVCERITVNWSTRSHLVWNHASKSFKYICSNDNIYKALNDISILTKTRATSEYGLLPELAQNGELAENDTLKNLWQWLYLSRYLVEDGTIPCTDNKHPGVRTVLKLDGQGSNNGFLKSELIHRPWSDIGSNHTAKIYRSPDRDKGLLLCGWRFDKDTNSLYDNLFLERLEREGAYPRAAAIAVFNLCLRQAIEILNRGATKMSMSTNLNIVAMALSGFSEDRNSMWRESCLKCRSQLSDPYLRATFAFLTADDSYENVLNENGMAVEDRVAFALMFLSDNKLNEYLKKLTQKLTDEGNLAGFLLTGASLEGIQLLNRYLEITGDVQSCSLIAIRAFTPTLLQENQVQVWITRNLLNAWKMWTQRAHFDIAMRSSTNEKPPQQIYVSCNFCGKSISAFMQGLSRARGPFGRLGSTPNKLKMSSCPNCRKPLPRCAICLMHMGTVSGLQMTTSGVSRSDECDNKLTEFSNWFTWCQTCRHGGHADHITHWFRQHSECPVTSCTCRCFSLDASCKIADVILYISWNKT
;
A
#
# COMPACT_ATOMS: atom_id res chain seq x y z
N MET A 1 -39.69 -12.31 46.13
CA MET A 1 -40.09 -11.53 44.94
C MET A 1 -39.06 -11.78 43.85
N SER A 2 -39.37 -12.59 42.83
CA SER A 2 -38.45 -12.83 41.71
C SER A 2 -38.36 -11.56 40.88
N SER A 3 -37.16 -10.98 40.77
CA SER A 3 -36.89 -9.87 39.85
C SER A 3 -37.39 -10.19 38.44
N ILE A 4 -38.11 -9.28 37.81
CA ILE A 4 -38.56 -9.41 36.42
C ILE A 4 -37.32 -9.62 35.54
N LYS A 5 -37.30 -10.72 34.77
CA LYS A 5 -36.20 -11.04 33.85
C LYS A 5 -36.38 -10.20 32.60
N LEU A 6 -35.53 -9.20 32.42
CA LEU A 6 -35.50 -8.35 31.23
C LEU A 6 -34.45 -8.88 30.25
N ASP A 7 -34.84 -9.14 29.00
CA ASP A 7 -33.95 -9.72 27.99
C ASP A 7 -34.19 -9.12 26.60
N VAL A 8 -33.20 -9.26 25.72
CA VAL A 8 -33.19 -8.77 24.34
C VAL A 8 -32.66 -9.85 23.40
N GLN A 9 -33.29 -10.01 22.24
CA GLN A 9 -32.93 -11.01 21.23
C GLN A 9 -33.12 -10.44 19.83
N TRP A 10 -32.05 -10.42 19.03
CA TRP A 10 -32.14 -10.17 17.60
C TRP A 10 -32.92 -11.28 16.90
N SER A 11 -33.73 -10.92 15.91
CA SER A 11 -34.29 -11.93 15.02
C SER A 11 -33.15 -12.69 14.32
N PRO A 12 -33.14 -14.03 14.34
CA PRO A 12 -32.12 -14.80 13.63
C PRO A 12 -32.21 -14.64 12.10
N VAL A 13 -33.36 -14.18 11.59
CA VAL A 13 -33.68 -14.13 10.16
C VAL A 13 -33.85 -12.71 9.63
N HIS A 14 -34.42 -11.80 10.42
CA HIS A 14 -34.57 -10.38 10.03
C HIS A 14 -33.41 -9.55 10.56
N ALA A 15 -32.59 -9.00 9.67
CA ALA A 15 -31.42 -8.21 10.03
C ALA A 15 -31.76 -6.90 10.78
N ASN A 16 -32.98 -6.38 10.65
CA ASN A 16 -33.38 -5.09 11.21
C ASN A 16 -34.42 -5.19 12.34
N LYS A 17 -34.91 -6.40 12.70
CA LYS A 17 -35.92 -6.58 13.75
C LYS A 17 -35.34 -7.27 14.98
N PHE A 18 -35.76 -6.86 16.16
CA PHE A 18 -35.42 -7.51 17.42
C PHE A 18 -36.60 -7.44 18.40
N ILE A 19 -36.58 -8.32 19.40
CA ILE A 19 -37.58 -8.32 20.47
C ILE A 19 -36.93 -8.00 21.81
N THR A 20 -37.72 -7.39 22.69
CA THR A 20 -37.41 -7.30 24.13
C THR A 20 -38.53 -7.95 24.90
N TRP A 21 -38.21 -8.60 26.02
CA TRP A 21 -39.26 -9.18 26.86
C TRP A 21 -38.93 -9.05 28.35
N GLY A 22 -40.00 -8.89 29.14
CA GLY A 22 -39.95 -8.79 30.59
C GLY A 22 -41.36 -8.95 31.17
N THR A 23 -42.01 -7.84 31.50
CA THR A 23 -43.46 -7.82 31.79
C THR A 23 -44.30 -7.97 30.54
N GLU A 24 -43.84 -7.38 29.44
CA GLU A 24 -44.48 -7.36 28.14
C GLU A 24 -43.46 -7.82 27.09
N ILE A 25 -43.95 -8.26 25.93
CA ILE A 25 -43.11 -8.61 24.79
C ILE A 25 -43.25 -7.49 23.76
N CYS A 26 -42.15 -6.83 23.41
CA CYS A 26 -42.15 -5.72 22.45
C CYS A 26 -41.33 -6.10 21.21
N LEU A 27 -41.85 -5.75 20.02
CA LEU A 27 -41.17 -5.90 18.74
C LEU A 27 -40.68 -4.54 18.25
N TYR A 28 -39.41 -4.45 17.90
CA TYR A 28 -38.78 -3.25 17.38
C TYR A 28 -38.16 -3.47 16.01
N GLU A 29 -38.10 -2.39 15.23
CA GLU A 29 -37.35 -2.30 13.98
C GLU A 29 -36.30 -1.19 14.07
N VAL A 30 -35.07 -1.50 13.64
CA VAL A 30 -33.97 -0.54 13.63
C VAL A 30 -33.91 0.20 12.31
N MET A 31 -33.95 1.53 12.39
CA MET A 31 -33.82 2.43 11.25
C MET A 31 -32.59 3.33 11.39
N GLN A 32 -32.01 3.75 10.25
CA GLN A 32 -30.93 4.73 10.23
C GLN A 32 -31.46 6.17 10.23
N ILE A 33 -30.78 7.06 10.95
CA ILE A 33 -31.08 8.48 10.98
C ILE A 33 -30.62 9.12 9.66
N LYS A 34 -31.56 9.43 8.75
CA LYS A 34 -31.27 10.16 7.51
C LYS A 34 -30.89 11.62 7.82
N GLU A 35 -29.83 12.13 7.21
CA GLU A 35 -29.23 13.45 7.52
C GLU A 35 -30.20 14.64 7.36
N ASN A 36 -31.21 14.55 6.49
CA ASN A 36 -32.21 15.59 6.30
C ASN A 36 -33.12 15.84 7.52
N ASN A 37 -33.10 14.95 8.53
CA ASN A 37 -33.94 15.08 9.74
C ASN A 37 -33.14 15.44 11.02
N LYS A 38 -31.85 15.79 10.90
CA LYS A 38 -30.99 16.19 12.04
C LYS A 38 -31.48 17.47 12.77
N GLN A 39 -32.46 18.20 12.24
CA GLN A 39 -33.06 19.37 12.91
C GLN A 39 -34.25 19.06 13.84
N LEU A 40 -34.82 17.86 13.83
CA LEU A 40 -36.00 17.53 14.65
C LEU A 40 -35.69 16.87 16.01
N CYS A 41 -34.41 16.67 16.35
CA CYS A 41 -34.01 16.20 17.68
C CYS A 41 -33.87 17.32 18.73
N ASN A 42 -34.22 18.58 18.38
CA ASN A 42 -34.47 19.63 19.35
C ASN A 42 -35.97 19.76 19.58
N PHE A 43 -36.36 19.71 20.86
CA PHE A 43 -37.71 19.95 21.37
C PHE A 43 -38.38 21.14 20.67
N ASP A 44 -39.35 20.86 19.78
CA ASP A 44 -40.27 21.89 19.31
C ASP A 44 -41.72 21.39 19.39
N LYS A 45 -42.51 22.07 20.23
CA LYS A 45 -43.81 21.65 20.76
C LYS A 45 -44.98 21.66 19.74
N LYS A 46 -44.75 21.69 18.43
CA LYS A 46 -45.82 22.03 17.46
C LYS A 46 -46.15 21.03 16.36
N ASN A 47 -45.31 20.04 16.02
CA ASN A 47 -45.63 19.07 14.97
C ASN A 47 -45.80 17.64 15.52
N LYS A 48 -47.01 17.33 16.00
CA LYS A 48 -47.45 15.96 16.23
C LYS A 48 -47.70 15.28 14.89
N ILE A 49 -46.80 14.42 14.41
CA ILE A 49 -47.06 13.20 13.63
C ILE A 49 -45.74 12.37 13.55
N LEU A 50 -45.80 11.13 14.05
CA LEU A 50 -44.92 9.96 13.78
C LEU A 50 -43.48 9.83 14.35
N TYR A 51 -43.11 10.46 15.48
CA TYR A 51 -41.85 10.12 16.20
C TYR A 51 -42.00 9.75 17.69
N PHE A 52 -43.23 9.63 18.21
CA PHE A 52 -43.46 9.42 19.65
C PHE A 52 -43.10 8.01 20.18
N LEU A 53 -42.68 7.07 19.33
CA LEU A 53 -42.42 5.67 19.69
C LEU A 53 -41.03 5.17 19.27
N ALA A 54 -40.11 6.10 18.94
CA ALA A 54 -38.76 5.75 18.50
C ALA A 54 -37.71 6.12 19.55
N ASP A 55 -37.09 5.12 20.17
CA ASP A 55 -35.99 5.32 21.12
C ASP A 55 -34.65 5.45 20.38
N LYS A 56 -33.88 6.50 20.69
CA LYS A 56 -32.52 6.65 20.13
C LYS A 56 -31.62 5.58 20.76
N ILE A 57 -31.06 4.68 19.93
CA ILE A 57 -30.21 3.58 20.40
C ILE A 57 -28.71 3.83 20.17
N SER A 58 -28.37 4.61 19.14
CA SER A 58 -27.00 5.10 18.87
C SER A 58 -27.05 6.48 18.21
N ASP A 59 -25.90 7.08 17.92
CA ASP A 59 -25.82 8.33 17.15
C ASP A 59 -26.29 8.21 15.69
N SER A 60 -26.41 6.98 15.20
CA SER A 60 -26.79 6.69 13.81
C SER A 60 -28.08 5.89 13.65
N THR A 61 -28.61 5.31 14.73
CA THR A 61 -29.73 4.35 14.70
C THR A 61 -30.81 4.63 15.75
N VAL A 62 -32.06 4.39 15.39
CA VAL A 62 -33.25 4.48 16.25
C VAL A 62 -34.01 3.15 16.26
N ALA A 63 -34.60 2.78 17.41
CA ALA A 63 -35.49 1.64 17.57
C ALA A 63 -36.92 2.13 17.47
N HIS A 64 -37.64 1.71 16.45
CA HIS A 64 -39.06 2.01 16.30
C HIS A 64 -39.88 0.85 16.85
N LEU A 65 -40.70 1.12 17.87
CA LEU A 65 -41.63 0.13 18.41
C LEU A 65 -42.74 -0.17 17.40
N LEU A 66 -42.82 -1.42 16.94
CA LEU A 66 -43.84 -1.88 16.00
C LEU A 66 -45.09 -2.39 16.72
N ALA A 67 -44.90 -3.19 17.78
CA ALA A 67 -46.00 -3.82 18.49
C ALA A 67 -45.61 -4.24 19.92
N THR A 68 -46.59 -4.31 20.80
CA THR A 68 -46.46 -4.80 22.18
C THR A 68 -47.52 -5.86 22.45
N ASN A 69 -47.12 -7.00 23.01
CA ASN A 69 -48.00 -8.08 23.41
C ASN A 69 -47.97 -8.23 24.94
N THR A 70 -49.13 -8.00 25.56
CA THR A 70 -49.38 -8.06 27.02
C THR A 70 -50.15 -9.30 27.45
N ASN A 71 -50.54 -10.17 26.52
CA ASN A 71 -51.47 -11.27 26.80
C ASN A 71 -50.83 -12.42 27.60
N HIS A 72 -49.50 -12.47 27.64
CA HIS A 72 -48.75 -13.53 28.32
C HIS A 72 -48.18 -13.06 29.65
N HIS A 73 -48.85 -13.41 30.74
CA HIS A 73 -48.38 -13.17 32.09
C HIS A 73 -47.35 -14.23 32.50
N TYR A 74 -46.26 -13.82 33.15
CA TYR A 74 -45.22 -14.71 33.70
C TYR A 74 -44.38 -15.50 32.67
N VAL A 75 -43.90 -14.81 31.63
CA VAL A 75 -42.94 -15.36 30.66
C VAL A 75 -41.60 -15.71 31.32
N LYS A 76 -41.04 -16.87 30.97
CA LYS A 76 -39.76 -17.38 31.51
C LYS A 76 -38.66 -17.53 30.47
N CYS A 77 -39.06 -17.89 29.26
CA CYS A 77 -38.18 -18.05 28.10
C CYS A 77 -38.97 -17.79 26.82
N ILE A 78 -38.28 -17.30 25.80
CA ILE A 78 -38.81 -17.07 24.46
C ILE A 78 -37.77 -17.56 23.47
N ASP A 79 -38.22 -18.10 22.35
CA ASP A 79 -37.38 -18.27 21.17
C ASP A 79 -38.15 -17.88 19.89
N ILE A 80 -37.40 -17.47 18.86
CA ILE A 80 -37.94 -16.91 17.61
C ILE A 80 -37.92 -17.98 16.53
N TYR A 81 -39.00 -18.03 15.73
CA TYR A 81 -39.07 -18.93 14.57
C TYR A 81 -37.88 -18.72 13.62
N PRO A 82 -37.14 -19.78 13.25
CA PRO A 82 -35.83 -19.64 12.60
C PRO A 82 -35.88 -19.48 11.08
N GLN A 83 -37.05 -19.69 10.44
CA GLN A 83 -37.22 -19.55 8.99
C GLN A 83 -37.73 -18.16 8.61
N LEU A 84 -37.31 -17.69 7.43
CA LEU A 84 -37.61 -16.34 6.95
C LEU A 84 -39.04 -16.26 6.48
N GLU A 85 -39.88 -15.62 7.27
CA GLU A 85 -41.28 -15.28 6.95
C GLU A 85 -41.49 -13.78 7.19
N PRO A 86 -42.44 -13.10 6.54
CA PRO A 86 -42.62 -11.65 6.70
C PRO A 86 -42.91 -11.24 8.15
N ASP A 87 -43.62 -12.10 8.87
CA ASP A 87 -44.05 -11.93 10.24
C ASP A 87 -43.25 -12.79 11.22
N ILE A 88 -43.12 -12.31 12.46
CA ILE A 88 -42.37 -13.02 13.50
C ILE A 88 -43.33 -13.89 14.31
N LEU A 89 -43.07 -15.20 14.30
CA LEU A 89 -43.69 -16.17 15.20
C LEU A 89 -42.76 -16.43 16.41
N LEU A 90 -43.33 -16.39 17.61
CA LEU A 90 -42.63 -16.60 18.86
C LEU A 90 -43.13 -17.86 19.55
N ALA A 91 -42.21 -18.62 20.18
CA ALA A 91 -42.57 -19.65 21.15
C ALA A 91 -42.29 -19.12 22.56
N VAL A 92 -43.34 -19.01 23.38
CA VAL A 92 -43.30 -18.38 24.70
C VAL A 92 -43.52 -19.43 25.79
N GLY A 93 -42.48 -19.71 26.57
CA GLY A 93 -42.55 -20.61 27.73
C GLY A 93 -43.02 -19.88 28.98
N GLN A 94 -44.09 -20.39 29.60
CA GLN A 94 -44.75 -19.77 30.77
C GLN A 94 -44.38 -20.48 32.10
N ALA A 95 -44.65 -19.79 33.21
CA ALA A 95 -44.43 -20.33 34.56
C ALA A 95 -45.30 -21.56 34.91
N ASN A 96 -46.42 -21.77 34.22
CA ASN A 96 -47.28 -22.95 34.36
C ASN A 96 -46.79 -24.15 33.52
N GLY A 97 -45.75 -23.97 32.69
CA GLY A 97 -45.16 -25.03 31.85
C GLY A 97 -45.67 -25.08 30.43
N LYS A 98 -46.72 -24.32 30.11
CA LYS A 98 -47.23 -24.22 28.74
C LYS A 98 -46.22 -23.49 27.85
N VAL A 99 -46.09 -23.95 26.61
CA VAL A 99 -45.43 -23.21 25.54
C VAL A 99 -46.52 -22.72 24.58
N VAL A 100 -46.65 -21.42 24.44
CA VAL A 100 -47.66 -20.80 23.58
C VAL A 100 -47.00 -20.19 22.36
N LEU A 101 -47.54 -20.49 21.19
CA LEU A 101 -47.13 -19.87 19.94
C LEU A 101 -47.91 -18.57 19.74
N THR A 102 -47.23 -17.46 19.52
CA THR A 102 -47.87 -16.15 19.37
C THR A 102 -47.20 -15.32 18.29
N THR A 103 -48.00 -14.48 17.64
CA THR A 103 -47.57 -13.39 16.76
C THR A 103 -47.94 -12.05 17.40
N PHE A 104 -47.60 -10.93 16.74
CA PHE A 104 -47.96 -9.57 17.19
C PHE A 104 -49.19 -8.99 16.47
N ALA A 105 -49.53 -9.53 15.31
CA ALA A 105 -50.64 -9.12 14.47
C ALA A 105 -51.28 -10.37 13.83
N PRO A 106 -52.45 -10.24 13.17
CA PRO A 106 -52.97 -11.28 12.28
C PRO A 106 -52.04 -11.47 11.08
N THR A 107 -51.65 -12.71 10.81
CA THR A 107 -50.57 -13.13 9.90
C THR A 107 -50.94 -14.44 9.20
N ILE A 108 -50.07 -14.90 8.30
CA ILE A 108 -50.22 -16.19 7.63
C ILE A 108 -50.25 -17.34 8.66
N PHE A 109 -49.59 -17.21 9.81
CA PHE A 109 -49.58 -18.23 10.86
C PHE A 109 -50.94 -18.43 11.53
N ASP A 110 -51.82 -17.43 11.51
CA ASP A 110 -53.20 -17.57 12.00
C ASP A 110 -54.01 -18.46 11.04
N SER A 111 -53.80 -18.31 9.73
CA SER A 111 -54.43 -19.19 8.73
C SER A 111 -53.94 -20.64 8.80
N GLN A 112 -52.71 -20.84 9.28
CA GLN A 112 -52.13 -22.16 9.55
C GLN A 112 -52.51 -22.71 10.93
N GLY A 113 -53.27 -21.98 11.75
CA GLY A 113 -53.66 -22.39 13.10
C GLY A 113 -52.49 -22.53 14.08
N LEU A 114 -51.35 -21.90 13.78
CA LEU A 114 -50.16 -21.92 14.63
C LEU A 114 -50.20 -20.82 15.69
N SER A 115 -50.74 -19.65 15.36
CA SER A 115 -50.94 -18.56 16.32
C SER A 115 -51.99 -18.94 17.37
N GLY A 116 -51.68 -18.73 18.65
CA GLY A 116 -52.52 -19.11 19.78
C GLY A 116 -52.44 -20.59 20.16
N LYS A 117 -51.65 -21.41 19.45
CA LYS A 117 -51.50 -22.84 19.74
C LYS A 117 -50.77 -23.05 21.07
N GLU A 118 -51.39 -23.80 21.98
CA GLU A 118 -50.82 -24.13 23.29
C GLU A 118 -50.27 -25.56 23.32
N LEU A 119 -48.99 -25.71 23.69
CA LEU A 119 -48.34 -26.98 23.98
C LEU A 119 -48.34 -27.16 25.50
N VAL A 120 -49.18 -28.09 25.99
CA VAL A 120 -49.47 -28.22 27.41
C VAL A 120 -48.82 -29.49 27.98
N PRO A 121 -47.93 -29.39 28.98
CA PRO A 121 -47.36 -30.56 29.64
C PRO A 121 -48.40 -31.28 30.52
N LYS A 122 -48.19 -32.58 30.78
CA LYS A 122 -49.09 -33.40 31.62
C LYS A 122 -49.30 -32.82 33.03
N HIS A 123 -48.24 -32.26 33.62
CA HIS A 123 -48.28 -31.62 34.93
C HIS A 123 -47.76 -30.19 34.86
N ALA A 124 -48.52 -29.24 35.38
CA ALA A 124 -48.15 -27.82 35.38
C ALA A 124 -46.94 -27.56 36.28
N ARG A 125 -45.88 -26.98 35.70
CA ARG A 125 -44.60 -26.66 36.36
C ARG A 125 -43.79 -25.70 35.50
N GLN A 126 -42.82 -24.96 36.06
CA GLN A 126 -42.13 -23.91 35.32
C GLN A 126 -41.41 -24.43 34.05
N CYS A 127 -41.59 -23.71 32.93
CA CYS A 127 -40.77 -23.88 31.73
C CYS A 127 -39.56 -22.95 31.77
N ASN A 128 -38.37 -23.51 31.89
CA ASN A 128 -37.12 -22.77 32.07
C ASN A 128 -36.43 -22.42 30.74
N ALA A 129 -36.61 -23.26 29.72
CA ALA A 129 -35.99 -23.08 28.42
C ALA A 129 -36.92 -23.59 27.31
N VAL A 130 -36.99 -22.83 26.22
CA VAL A 130 -37.65 -23.20 24.97
C VAL A 130 -36.63 -22.96 23.86
N ALA A 131 -36.55 -23.90 22.91
CA ALA A 131 -35.66 -23.77 21.77
C ALA A 131 -36.30 -24.35 20.51
N TRP A 132 -36.42 -23.54 19.46
CA TRP A 132 -36.76 -23.99 18.12
C TRP A 132 -35.58 -24.72 17.50
N ASN A 133 -35.87 -25.80 16.79
CA ASN A 133 -34.85 -26.44 15.98
C ASN A 133 -34.52 -25.55 14.77
N PRO A 134 -33.24 -25.17 14.57
CA PRO A 134 -32.85 -24.23 13.52
C PRO A 134 -32.95 -24.80 12.10
N ILE A 135 -33.06 -26.13 11.95
CA ILE A 135 -33.13 -26.82 10.66
C ILE A 135 -34.55 -27.39 10.45
N ASP A 136 -35.01 -28.23 11.39
CA ASP A 136 -36.37 -28.79 11.36
C ASP A 136 -37.35 -27.80 12.01
N THR A 137 -37.80 -26.81 11.24
CA THR A 137 -38.59 -25.69 11.76
C THR A 137 -39.98 -26.07 12.27
N ASN A 138 -40.38 -27.34 12.25
CA ASN A 138 -41.59 -27.83 12.90
C ASN A 138 -41.36 -28.36 14.33
N LEU A 139 -40.11 -28.47 14.77
CA LEU A 139 -39.75 -29.05 16.06
C LEU A 139 -39.42 -27.98 17.11
N ILE A 140 -40.05 -28.12 18.28
CA ILE A 140 -39.80 -27.27 19.45
C ILE A 140 -39.49 -28.16 20.65
N VAL A 141 -38.49 -27.79 21.45
CA VAL A 141 -38.23 -28.43 22.74
C VAL A 141 -38.61 -27.50 23.88
N SER A 142 -39.27 -28.05 24.89
CA SER A 142 -39.52 -27.39 26.17
C SER A 142 -38.76 -28.10 27.31
N GLY A 143 -37.96 -27.34 28.05
CA GLY A 143 -37.31 -27.74 29.28
C GLY A 143 -38.07 -27.28 30.51
N LEU A 144 -38.45 -28.21 31.37
CA LEU A 144 -39.33 -28.01 32.53
C LEU A 144 -38.59 -28.26 33.85
N ASP A 145 -39.21 -27.82 34.95
CA ASP A 145 -38.81 -28.18 36.30
C ASP A 145 -39.05 -29.67 36.61
N LYS A 146 -38.35 -30.16 37.64
CA LYS A 146 -38.46 -31.56 38.09
C LYS A 146 -39.89 -31.91 38.52
N HIS A 147 -40.34 -33.09 38.09
CA HIS A 147 -41.54 -33.74 38.62
C HIS A 147 -41.25 -35.23 38.82
N SER A 148 -41.70 -35.80 39.93
CA SER A 148 -41.27 -37.14 40.38
C SER A 148 -41.64 -38.27 39.41
N LYS A 149 -42.72 -38.11 38.64
CA LYS A 149 -43.25 -39.13 37.73
C LYS A 149 -43.34 -38.68 36.27
N ASP A 150 -42.78 -37.52 35.92
CA ASP A 150 -42.92 -36.93 34.58
C ASP A 150 -41.58 -36.51 34.00
N HIS A 151 -41.51 -36.47 32.67
CA HIS A 151 -40.32 -36.14 31.91
C HIS A 151 -40.17 -34.64 31.77
N SER A 152 -38.95 -34.13 31.91
CA SER A 152 -38.72 -32.69 32.02
C SER A 152 -38.25 -32.06 30.71
N ILE A 153 -37.91 -32.89 29.72
CA ILE A 153 -37.61 -32.47 28.35
C ILE A 153 -38.70 -33.04 27.45
N LEU A 154 -39.46 -32.17 26.81
CA LEU A 154 -40.54 -32.56 25.89
C LEU A 154 -40.24 -32.00 24.50
N LEU A 155 -40.24 -32.89 23.49
CA LEU A 155 -40.10 -32.54 22.08
C LEU A 155 -41.48 -32.50 21.44
N TRP A 156 -41.81 -31.39 20.79
CA TRP A 156 -43.11 -31.13 20.17
C TRP A 156 -42.98 -31.00 18.66
N ASP A 157 -44.01 -31.47 17.95
CA ASP A 157 -44.19 -31.20 16.52
C ASP A 157 -45.34 -30.21 16.38
N ILE A 158 -45.07 -29.01 15.88
CA ILE A 158 -46.12 -28.00 15.71
C ILE A 158 -47.08 -28.34 14.57
N ASN A 159 -46.73 -29.27 13.67
CA ASN A 159 -47.64 -29.69 12.59
C ASN A 159 -48.53 -30.87 13.00
N LYS A 160 -48.17 -31.63 14.03
CA LYS A 160 -49.05 -32.67 14.58
C LYS A 160 -50.24 -32.00 15.28
N GLY A 161 -51.45 -32.35 14.81
CA GLY A 161 -52.73 -31.75 15.23
C GLY A 161 -53.47 -30.98 14.14
N LEU A 162 -52.82 -30.63 13.01
CA LEU A 162 -53.49 -29.97 11.87
C LEU A 162 -54.19 -30.95 10.90
N HIS A 163 -53.89 -32.25 11.00
CA HIS A 163 -54.32 -33.28 10.02
C HIS A 163 -55.25 -34.38 10.59
N THR A 164 -55.71 -34.29 11.84
CA THR A 164 -56.70 -35.23 12.40
C THR A 164 -58.09 -34.60 12.42
N SER A 165 -58.71 -34.51 11.25
CA SER A 165 -60.17 -34.49 11.13
C SER A 165 -60.58 -35.73 10.34
N GLU A 166 -61.65 -36.38 10.80
CA GLU A 166 -62.29 -37.61 10.28
C GLU A 166 -61.79 -38.96 10.80
N ARG A 167 -62.12 -39.29 12.06
CA ARG A 167 -62.82 -40.56 12.36
C ARG A 167 -63.88 -40.34 13.45
N ILE A 168 -65.14 -40.40 13.03
CA ILE A 168 -66.32 -40.35 13.88
C ILE A 168 -66.40 -41.66 14.69
N HIS A 169 -66.29 -41.58 16.02
CA HIS A 169 -66.90 -42.57 16.90
C HIS A 169 -67.62 -41.88 18.07
N HIS A 170 -68.91 -42.20 18.20
CA HIS A 170 -69.83 -41.73 19.23
C HIS A 170 -69.47 -42.28 20.62
N HIS A 171 -69.06 -41.41 21.55
CA HIS A 171 -69.74 -41.18 22.84
C HIS A 171 -68.89 -40.27 23.76
N ASN A 172 -69.53 -39.21 24.24
CA ASN A 172 -69.34 -38.45 25.49
C ASN A 172 -67.97 -37.79 25.82
N THR A 173 -68.08 -36.49 26.16
CA THR A 173 -67.07 -35.52 26.61
C THR A 173 -66.20 -34.89 25.51
N VAL A 174 -66.44 -33.59 25.25
CA VAL A 174 -65.59 -32.73 24.42
C VAL A 174 -64.30 -32.47 25.21
N GLN A 175 -63.30 -33.34 25.08
CA GLN A 175 -61.92 -33.00 25.40
C GLN A 175 -61.32 -32.29 24.18
N MET A 176 -60.87 -31.04 24.35
CA MET A 176 -59.96 -30.41 23.38
C MET A 176 -58.78 -31.36 23.13
N ASP A 177 -58.56 -31.74 21.88
CA ASP A 177 -57.42 -32.56 21.47
C ASP A 177 -56.11 -31.80 21.77
N SER A 178 -55.55 -32.01 22.96
CA SER A 178 -54.26 -31.46 23.36
C SER A 178 -53.15 -32.14 22.55
N VAL A 179 -52.32 -31.35 21.86
CA VAL A 179 -51.11 -31.84 21.17
C VAL A 179 -50.27 -32.63 22.17
N ARG A 180 -49.87 -33.86 21.82
CA ARG A 180 -48.98 -34.68 22.64
C ARG A 180 -47.52 -34.52 22.20
N PRO A 181 -46.55 -34.60 23.11
CA PRO A 181 -45.14 -34.54 22.74
C PRO A 181 -44.76 -35.77 21.92
N ILE A 182 -43.88 -35.59 20.94
CA ILE A 182 -43.31 -36.67 20.12
C ILE A 182 -42.45 -37.58 20.99
N THR A 183 -41.64 -36.95 21.85
CA THR A 183 -40.66 -37.64 22.67
C THR A 183 -40.51 -36.95 24.01
N GLU A 184 -40.36 -37.76 25.07
CA GLU A 184 -40.28 -37.33 26.45
C GLU A 184 -38.99 -37.89 27.08
N VAL A 185 -38.13 -37.05 27.67
CA VAL A 185 -36.82 -37.43 28.22
C VAL A 185 -36.58 -36.77 29.58
N GLY A 186 -35.81 -37.44 30.45
CA GLY A 186 -35.35 -36.87 31.72
C GLY A 186 -36.42 -36.88 32.82
N VAL A 187 -36.66 -38.06 33.41
CA VAL A 187 -37.60 -38.23 34.54
C VAL A 187 -37.00 -37.63 35.81
N SER A 188 -37.79 -36.79 36.51
CA SER A 188 -37.36 -36.19 37.79
C SER A 188 -36.08 -35.34 37.70
N GLU A 189 -35.86 -34.66 36.57
CA GLU A 189 -34.72 -33.76 36.36
C GLU A 189 -35.16 -32.31 36.17
N THR A 190 -34.48 -31.33 36.75
CA THR A 190 -34.73 -29.91 36.40
C THR A 190 -33.87 -29.53 35.21
N VAL A 191 -34.47 -28.99 34.16
CA VAL A 191 -33.77 -28.43 32.99
C VAL A 191 -33.51 -26.95 33.20
N HIS A 192 -32.27 -26.48 32.99
CA HIS A 192 -31.90 -25.07 33.15
C HIS A 192 -31.65 -24.34 31.83
N SER A 193 -31.02 -25.01 30.87
CA SER A 193 -30.73 -24.43 29.55
C SER A 193 -30.61 -25.52 28.48
N ILE A 194 -30.88 -25.15 27.24
CA ILE A 194 -30.94 -26.03 26.07
C ILE A 194 -30.29 -25.31 24.89
N ALA A 195 -29.51 -26.02 24.07
CA ALA A 195 -29.04 -25.52 22.78
C ALA A 195 -28.95 -26.63 21.72
N TRP A 196 -29.43 -26.36 20.51
CA TRP A 196 -29.33 -27.25 19.35
C TRP A 196 -27.94 -27.18 18.69
N PHE A 197 -27.45 -28.31 18.19
CA PHE A 197 -26.31 -28.31 17.28
C PHE A 197 -26.72 -27.83 15.89
N LYS A 198 -25.87 -27.05 15.21
CA LYS A 198 -26.23 -26.46 13.91
C LYS A 198 -26.02 -27.40 12.73
N ASN A 199 -25.09 -28.35 12.81
CA ASN A 199 -24.84 -29.30 11.73
C ASN A 199 -25.48 -30.68 11.99
N GLU A 200 -25.91 -30.95 13.22
CA GLU A 200 -26.57 -32.21 13.60
C GLU A 200 -28.04 -31.93 13.93
N GLN A 201 -28.88 -32.06 12.90
CA GLN A 201 -30.31 -31.67 12.87
C GLN A 201 -31.17 -32.16 14.04
N LYS A 202 -30.77 -33.22 14.75
CA LYS A 202 -31.56 -33.83 15.83
C LYS A 202 -30.78 -34.05 17.12
N CYS A 203 -29.62 -33.41 17.26
CA CYS A 203 -28.83 -33.45 18.48
C CYS A 203 -28.93 -32.13 19.22
N MET A 204 -29.00 -32.19 20.55
CA MET A 204 -28.94 -31.00 21.40
C MET A 204 -28.18 -31.27 22.70
N VAL A 205 -27.73 -30.19 23.33
CA VAL A 205 -27.13 -30.22 24.66
C VAL A 205 -28.08 -29.59 25.69
N VAL A 206 -28.18 -30.20 26.87
CA VAL A 206 -29.08 -29.80 27.95
C VAL A 206 -28.32 -29.76 29.28
N GLY A 207 -28.45 -28.66 30.01
CA GLY A 207 -28.01 -28.57 31.40
C GLY A 207 -29.09 -29.00 32.39
N THR A 208 -28.80 -30.01 33.21
CA THR A 208 -29.78 -30.61 34.13
C THR A 208 -29.28 -30.69 35.58
N ASN A 209 -30.23 -30.61 36.53
CA ASN A 209 -30.07 -30.87 37.96
C ASN A 209 -28.94 -30.11 38.69
N ASN A 210 -28.42 -29.00 38.13
CA ASN A 210 -27.22 -28.30 38.61
C ASN A 210 -25.98 -29.20 38.76
N LYS A 211 -25.93 -30.32 38.01
CA LYS A 211 -24.93 -31.37 38.21
C LYS A 211 -24.39 -31.95 36.93
N GLN A 212 -25.08 -31.81 35.80
CA GLN A 212 -24.66 -32.50 34.58
C GLN A 212 -25.09 -31.76 33.31
N LEU A 213 -24.23 -31.84 32.29
CA LEU A 213 -24.57 -31.55 30.89
C LEU A 213 -24.81 -32.87 30.16
N LYS A 214 -25.89 -32.96 29.37
CA LYS A 214 -26.24 -34.14 28.58
C LYS A 214 -26.36 -33.78 27.10
N ILE A 215 -25.82 -34.62 26.23
CA ILE A 215 -26.05 -34.57 24.78
C ILE A 215 -27.11 -35.62 24.44
N ILE A 216 -28.20 -35.19 23.80
CA ILE A 216 -29.36 -36.02 23.48
C ILE A 216 -29.54 -36.04 21.95
N ASP A 217 -29.78 -37.23 21.40
CA ASP A 217 -30.07 -37.44 19.98
C ASP A 217 -31.47 -38.02 19.78
N PHE A 218 -32.27 -37.34 18.95
CA PHE A 218 -33.66 -37.67 18.65
C PHE A 218 -33.86 -38.51 17.37
N ARG A 219 -32.79 -38.97 16.69
CA ARG A 219 -32.89 -39.80 15.48
C ARG A 219 -33.49 -41.19 15.73
N ASP A 220 -33.11 -41.83 16.84
CA ASP A 220 -33.55 -43.19 17.19
C ASP A 220 -33.87 -43.26 18.71
N SER A 221 -35.17 -43.29 19.05
CA SER A 221 -35.68 -43.45 20.42
C SER A 221 -34.95 -42.62 21.49
N ALA A 222 -34.93 -41.29 21.34
CA ALA A 222 -34.27 -40.30 22.21
C ALA A 222 -33.22 -40.84 23.19
N LYS A 223 -31.99 -40.96 22.70
CA LYS A 223 -30.87 -41.52 23.46
C LYS A 223 -29.97 -40.40 23.99
N VAL A 224 -29.53 -40.55 25.23
CA VAL A 224 -28.45 -39.72 25.80
C VAL A 224 -27.13 -40.29 25.27
N ILE A 225 -26.43 -39.53 24.43
CA ILE A 225 -25.17 -39.96 23.80
C ILE A 225 -24.01 -39.81 24.78
N ASN A 226 -23.88 -38.63 25.40
CA ASN A 226 -22.75 -38.29 26.24
C ASN A 226 -23.21 -37.45 27.43
N THR A 227 -22.56 -37.60 28.59
CA THR A 227 -22.92 -36.89 29.83
C THR A 227 -21.68 -36.54 30.61
N THR A 228 -21.66 -35.31 31.15
CA THR A 228 -20.53 -34.80 31.94
C THR A 228 -21.02 -34.20 33.24
N ALA A 229 -20.38 -34.58 34.34
CA ALA A 229 -20.68 -34.03 35.66
C ALA A 229 -20.08 -32.63 35.79
N THR A 230 -20.94 -31.61 35.88
CA THR A 230 -20.54 -30.21 36.07
C THR A 230 -21.65 -29.37 36.68
N LYS A 231 -21.27 -28.35 37.45
CA LYS A 231 -22.21 -27.33 37.94
C LYS A 231 -22.52 -26.27 36.88
N ALA A 232 -21.70 -26.16 35.83
CA ALA A 232 -21.86 -25.24 34.69
C ALA A 232 -23.00 -25.69 33.76
N VAL A 233 -24.24 -25.44 34.19
CA VAL A 233 -25.47 -25.86 33.47
C VAL A 233 -26.29 -24.69 32.92
N TYR A 234 -25.83 -23.45 33.09
CA TYR A 234 -26.49 -22.23 32.62
C TYR A 234 -25.87 -21.72 31.31
N ASN A 235 -26.57 -20.80 30.63
CA ASN A 235 -26.16 -20.15 29.36
C ASN A 235 -25.55 -21.11 28.33
N VAL A 236 -26.09 -22.33 28.22
CA VAL A 236 -25.55 -23.32 27.29
C VAL A 236 -25.72 -22.83 25.85
N SER A 237 -24.64 -22.82 25.07
CA SER A 237 -24.65 -22.42 23.66
C SER A 237 -23.60 -23.17 22.85
N VAL A 238 -23.98 -23.64 21.67
CA VAL A 238 -23.06 -24.25 20.70
C VAL A 238 -22.33 -23.15 19.93
N ASN A 239 -21.04 -23.34 19.66
CA ASN A 239 -20.25 -22.40 18.87
C ASN A 239 -20.74 -22.36 17.40
N PRO A 240 -21.14 -21.19 16.86
CA PRO A 240 -21.67 -21.05 15.50
C PRO A 240 -20.74 -21.51 14.38
N HIS A 241 -19.42 -21.51 14.61
CA HIS A 241 -18.40 -21.81 13.62
C HIS A 241 -17.72 -23.17 13.82
N ASN A 242 -17.85 -23.77 15.01
CA ASN A 242 -17.28 -25.07 15.35
C ASN A 242 -18.24 -25.87 16.25
N ASN A 243 -18.94 -26.86 15.69
CA ASN A 243 -19.93 -27.64 16.44
C ASN A 243 -19.34 -28.49 17.56
N TYR A 244 -18.02 -28.71 17.58
CA TYR A 244 -17.41 -29.47 18.65
C TYR A 244 -17.28 -28.66 19.94
N HIS A 245 -17.35 -27.32 19.88
CA HIS A 245 -17.20 -26.47 21.05
C HIS A 245 -18.55 -26.03 21.65
N LEU A 246 -18.67 -26.22 22.95
CA LEU A 246 -19.82 -25.84 23.75
C LEU A 246 -19.42 -24.81 24.79
N LEU A 247 -20.32 -23.88 25.05
CA LEU A 247 -20.22 -22.90 26.11
C LEU A 247 -21.23 -23.27 27.21
N SER A 248 -20.85 -23.06 28.46
CA SER A 248 -21.73 -23.14 29.63
C SER A 248 -21.22 -22.21 30.73
N SER A 249 -22.07 -21.89 31.70
CA SER A 249 -21.70 -21.04 32.84
C SER A 249 -22.26 -21.57 34.17
N VAL A 250 -21.58 -21.21 35.26
CA VAL A 250 -22.07 -21.33 36.64
C VAL A 250 -21.56 -20.14 37.42
N ASP A 251 -22.44 -19.45 38.14
CA ASP A 251 -22.09 -18.32 39.01
C ASP A 251 -21.12 -17.32 38.35
N ASN A 252 -19.83 -17.37 38.70
CA ASN A 252 -18.77 -16.52 38.17
C ASN A 252 -17.77 -17.26 37.26
N GLN A 253 -18.10 -18.44 36.74
CA GLN A 253 -17.25 -19.23 35.85
C GLN A 253 -17.90 -19.44 34.49
N ILE A 254 -17.11 -19.28 33.44
CA ILE A 254 -17.46 -19.62 32.06
C ILE A 254 -16.64 -20.84 31.68
N THR A 255 -17.29 -21.91 31.25
CA THR A 255 -16.63 -23.17 30.92
C THR A 255 -16.90 -23.54 29.46
N ILE A 256 -15.82 -23.87 28.75
CA ILE A 256 -15.84 -24.33 27.36
C ILE A 256 -15.54 -25.82 27.33
N TRP A 257 -16.30 -26.56 26.54
CA TRP A 257 -16.19 -28.01 26.39
C TRP A 257 -15.93 -28.40 24.94
N ASP A 258 -15.24 -29.50 24.73
CA ASP A 258 -15.15 -30.19 23.45
C ASP A 258 -16.01 -31.45 23.50
N THR A 259 -17.00 -31.56 22.63
CA THR A 259 -17.87 -32.75 22.53
C THR A 259 -17.12 -34.04 22.21
N ARG A 260 -15.92 -33.96 21.61
CA ARG A 260 -15.05 -35.11 21.31
C ARG A 260 -14.35 -35.64 22.56
N CYS A 261 -14.11 -34.78 23.55
CA CYS A 261 -13.51 -35.12 24.84
C CYS A 261 -14.36 -34.51 25.96
N PHE A 262 -15.59 -35.00 26.10
CA PHE A 262 -16.60 -34.34 26.92
C PHE A 262 -16.39 -34.53 28.43
N GLU A 263 -15.51 -35.44 28.86
CA GLU A 263 -15.30 -35.76 30.29
C GLU A 263 -14.73 -34.58 31.11
N LYS A 264 -13.96 -33.69 30.48
CA LYS A 264 -13.29 -32.56 31.13
C LYS A 264 -13.46 -31.27 30.34
N PRO A 265 -13.48 -30.11 31.00
CA PRO A 265 -13.55 -28.84 30.30
C PRO A 265 -12.25 -28.54 29.57
N VAL A 266 -12.35 -27.91 28.41
CA VAL A 266 -11.22 -27.44 27.61
C VAL A 266 -10.61 -26.19 28.22
N LEU A 267 -11.47 -25.29 28.71
CA LEU A 267 -11.06 -24.02 29.29
C LEU A 267 -12.11 -23.56 30.30
N THR A 268 -11.66 -23.09 31.47
CA THR A 268 -12.53 -22.46 32.48
C THR A 268 -12.02 -21.05 32.77
N LEU A 269 -12.87 -20.05 32.55
CA LEU A 269 -12.58 -18.64 32.75
C LEU A 269 -13.29 -18.16 34.02
N SER A 270 -12.52 -17.78 35.04
CA SER A 270 -13.05 -17.27 36.31
C SER A 270 -13.25 -15.75 36.26
N GLN A 271 -14.39 -15.28 36.76
CA GLN A 271 -14.83 -13.89 36.76
C GLN A 271 -14.92 -13.33 38.18
N SER A 272 -14.80 -12.01 38.30
CA SER A 272 -14.92 -11.30 39.59
C SER A 272 -16.35 -11.23 40.11
N ARG A 273 -17.35 -11.32 39.22
CA ARG A 273 -18.77 -11.20 39.54
C ARG A 273 -19.59 -12.31 38.87
N GLN A 274 -20.81 -12.50 39.36
CA GLN A 274 -21.77 -13.43 38.77
C GLN A 274 -22.08 -13.03 37.32
N ILE A 275 -22.12 -14.02 36.45
CA ILE A 275 -22.41 -13.88 35.03
C ILE A 275 -23.92 -13.81 34.82
N THR A 276 -24.38 -12.81 34.08
CA THR A 276 -25.80 -12.68 33.70
C THR A 276 -26.08 -13.34 32.36
N LYS A 277 -25.20 -13.12 31.37
CA LYS A 277 -25.35 -13.66 30.01
C LYS A 277 -23.99 -13.85 29.35
N VAL A 278 -23.84 -14.95 28.61
CA VAL A 278 -22.67 -15.23 27.76
C VAL A 278 -23.16 -15.78 26.44
N LEU A 279 -22.59 -15.30 25.34
CA LEU A 279 -22.94 -15.73 23.98
C LEU A 279 -21.71 -15.71 23.07
N TRP A 280 -21.65 -16.70 22.18
CA TRP A 280 -20.74 -16.69 21.03
C TRP A 280 -21.09 -15.57 20.07
N CYS A 281 -20.07 -14.90 19.54
CA CYS A 281 -20.26 -14.00 18.41
C CYS A 281 -20.56 -14.83 17.15
N PRO A 282 -21.68 -14.57 16.43
CA PRO A 282 -22.03 -15.31 15.22
C PRO A 282 -21.23 -14.88 13.98
N THR A 283 -20.57 -13.72 14.03
CA THR A 283 -19.83 -13.16 12.88
C THR A 283 -18.31 -13.31 13.00
N ARG A 284 -17.80 -13.52 14.22
CA ARG A 284 -16.37 -13.67 14.53
C ARG A 284 -16.10 -15.05 15.13
N HIS A 285 -15.14 -15.74 14.53
CA HIS A 285 -14.64 -17.00 15.05
C HIS A 285 -14.03 -16.79 16.43
N ASN A 286 -14.26 -17.74 17.34
CA ASN A 286 -13.65 -17.84 18.66
C ASN A 286 -13.88 -16.66 19.63
N LEU A 287 -14.71 -15.69 19.26
CA LEU A 287 -15.05 -14.56 20.10
C LEU A 287 -16.28 -14.86 20.97
N LEU A 288 -16.12 -14.72 22.28
CA LEU A 288 -17.18 -14.77 23.28
C LEU A 288 -17.44 -13.39 23.85
N GLY A 289 -18.71 -13.04 24.04
CA GLY A 289 -19.12 -11.91 24.86
C GLY A 289 -19.69 -12.41 26.19
N ALA A 290 -19.29 -11.81 27.30
CA ALA A 290 -19.79 -12.10 28.63
C ALA A 290 -20.19 -10.81 29.35
N LEU A 291 -21.36 -10.85 29.98
CA LEU A 291 -21.88 -9.78 30.80
C LEU A 291 -21.95 -10.22 32.26
N GLN A 292 -21.45 -9.35 33.13
CA GLN A 292 -21.42 -9.56 34.57
C GLN A 292 -22.53 -8.74 35.25
N LYS A 293 -23.04 -9.25 36.37
CA LYS A 293 -24.07 -8.59 37.17
C LYS A 293 -23.60 -7.23 37.68
N ASP A 294 -24.44 -6.23 37.52
CA ASP A 294 -24.21 -4.84 37.92
C ASP A 294 -22.93 -4.22 37.33
N SER A 295 -22.38 -4.80 36.26
CA SER A 295 -21.22 -4.27 35.54
C SER A 295 -21.66 -3.36 34.39
N VAL A 296 -20.91 -2.29 34.17
CA VAL A 296 -21.10 -1.39 33.01
C VAL A 296 -20.25 -1.86 31.82
N THR A 297 -19.43 -2.89 32.00
CA THR A 297 -18.51 -3.37 30.97
C THR A 297 -18.93 -4.70 30.37
N LEU A 298 -18.70 -4.85 29.06
CA LEU A 298 -18.79 -6.14 28.37
C LEU A 298 -17.38 -6.74 28.31
N HIS A 299 -17.25 -7.98 28.78
CA HIS A 299 -16.02 -8.76 28.70
C HIS A 299 -16.04 -9.56 27.40
N LEU A 300 -14.93 -9.54 26.68
CA LEU A 300 -14.72 -10.22 25.41
C LEU A 300 -13.57 -11.20 25.58
N TYR A 301 -13.77 -12.45 25.19
CA TYR A 301 -12.75 -13.49 25.22
C TYR A 301 -12.51 -14.01 23.81
N ASP A 302 -11.28 -13.88 23.34
CA ASP A 302 -10.83 -14.50 22.09
C ASP A 302 -10.08 -15.79 22.43
N ILE A 303 -10.68 -16.93 22.10
CA ILE A 303 -10.13 -18.25 22.42
C ILE A 303 -9.07 -18.62 21.38
N GLN A 304 -7.83 -18.73 21.83
CA GLN A 304 -6.72 -19.12 20.98
C GLN A 304 -6.61 -20.64 20.90
N HIS A 305 -6.38 -21.16 19.70
CA HIS A 305 -6.02 -22.56 19.50
C HIS A 305 -4.51 -22.67 19.33
N CYS A 306 -3.84 -23.39 20.23
CA CYS A 306 -2.48 -23.86 19.98
C CYS A 306 -2.54 -24.92 18.87
N GLY A 307 -2.06 -24.58 17.67
CA GLY A 307 -1.96 -25.52 16.56
C GLY A 307 -0.77 -26.46 16.70
N ILE A 308 -1.03 -27.77 16.66
CA ILE A 308 -0.27 -28.90 16.03
C ILE A 308 1.27 -29.00 16.27
N GLY A 309 1.87 -28.21 17.16
CA GLY A 309 3.31 -28.26 17.46
C GLY A 309 3.68 -28.23 18.94
N GLY A 310 2.70 -28.04 19.84
CA GLY A 310 2.89 -28.21 21.29
C GLY A 310 2.39 -29.58 21.69
N GLY A 311 3.13 -30.27 22.58
CA GLY A 311 2.71 -31.56 23.14
C GLY A 311 1.29 -31.52 23.72
N GLU A 312 0.71 -32.72 23.90
CA GLU A 312 -0.71 -32.97 24.26
C GLU A 312 -1.26 -32.19 25.49
N ASP A 313 -0.41 -31.48 26.25
CA ASP A 313 -0.74 -30.82 27.52
C ASP A 313 -0.81 -29.28 27.48
N THR A 314 -0.76 -28.63 26.31
CA THR A 314 -0.83 -27.15 26.27
C THR A 314 -2.27 -26.66 26.36
N GLU A 315 -2.69 -26.19 27.53
CA GLU A 315 -4.04 -25.62 27.73
C GLU A 315 -4.29 -24.42 26.78
N PRO A 316 -5.43 -24.37 26.09
CA PRO A 316 -5.76 -23.25 25.20
C PRO A 316 -5.96 -21.96 26.00
N GLY A 317 -5.18 -20.93 25.68
CA GLY A 317 -5.33 -19.60 26.29
C GLY A 317 -6.52 -18.82 25.74
N ALA A 318 -7.05 -17.90 26.53
CA ALA A 318 -7.98 -16.88 26.06
C ALA A 318 -7.40 -15.48 26.26
N LEU A 319 -7.49 -14.65 25.23
CA LEU A 319 -7.18 -13.23 25.33
C LEU A 319 -8.42 -12.49 25.85
N GLU A 320 -8.32 -11.95 27.07
CA GLU A 320 -9.38 -11.14 27.67
C GLU A 320 -9.28 -9.67 27.23
N ARG A 321 -10.44 -9.08 26.94
CA ARG A 321 -10.59 -7.65 26.70
C ARG A 321 -11.89 -7.15 27.31
N THR A 322 -11.84 -5.97 27.89
CA THR A 322 -13.04 -5.28 28.40
C THR A 322 -13.38 -4.10 27.50
N VAL A 323 -14.67 -3.91 27.19
CA VAL A 323 -15.20 -2.71 26.53
C VAL A 323 -16.25 -2.06 27.42
N ALA A 324 -16.28 -0.73 27.45
CA ALA A 324 -17.24 0.07 28.21
C ALA A 324 -18.06 0.94 27.24
N PRO A 325 -19.14 0.41 26.65
CA PRO A 325 -20.05 1.19 25.83
C PRO A 325 -20.78 2.26 26.65
N PRO A 326 -21.37 3.28 26.00
CA PRO A 326 -22.04 4.40 26.67
C PRO A 326 -23.45 4.02 27.21
N TRP A 327 -23.59 2.82 27.76
CA TRP A 327 -24.82 2.34 28.39
C TRP A 327 -24.73 2.42 29.92
N HIS A 328 -25.86 2.24 30.59
CA HIS A 328 -25.94 2.19 32.05
C HIS A 328 -26.30 0.78 32.50
N SER A 329 -25.37 0.08 33.15
CA SER A 329 -25.54 -1.26 33.77
C SER A 329 -26.50 -2.19 33.00
N PRO A 330 -26.10 -2.72 31.83
CA PRO A 330 -26.95 -3.59 31.03
C PRO A 330 -27.33 -4.86 31.80
N VAL A 331 -28.56 -5.32 31.60
CA VAL A 331 -29.10 -6.56 32.16
C VAL A 331 -28.84 -7.73 31.21
N SER A 332 -28.95 -7.48 29.90
CA SER A 332 -28.78 -8.48 28.86
C SER A 332 -28.26 -7.86 27.55
N PHE A 333 -27.73 -8.70 26.67
CA PHE A 333 -27.31 -8.32 25.33
C PHE A 333 -27.58 -9.43 24.31
N SER A 334 -27.55 -9.08 23.02
CA SER A 334 -27.66 -9.99 21.89
C SER A 334 -26.75 -9.53 20.75
N TRP A 335 -25.95 -10.45 20.22
CA TRP A 335 -25.14 -10.20 19.02
C TRP A 335 -26.04 -10.08 17.79
N HIS A 336 -25.68 -9.19 16.88
CA HIS A 336 -26.34 -9.11 15.59
C HIS A 336 -25.99 -10.35 14.75
N PRO A 337 -26.96 -10.99 14.06
CA PRO A 337 -26.71 -12.23 13.33
C PRO A 337 -25.76 -12.07 12.14
N THR A 338 -25.88 -10.95 11.41
CA THR A 338 -25.12 -10.72 10.15
C THR A 338 -24.10 -9.56 10.20
N HIS A 339 -24.41 -8.44 10.86
CA HIS A 339 -23.51 -7.29 10.95
C HIS A 339 -22.33 -7.59 11.88
N VAL A 340 -21.12 -7.39 11.36
CA VAL A 340 -19.88 -7.75 12.05
C VAL A 340 -19.70 -6.90 13.31
N ASN A 341 -19.42 -7.55 14.44
CA ASN A 341 -19.13 -6.94 15.75
C ASN A 341 -20.23 -6.05 16.33
N ARG A 342 -21.43 -6.06 15.78
CA ARG A 342 -22.56 -5.28 16.28
C ARG A 342 -23.32 -6.08 17.31
N LEU A 343 -23.73 -5.43 18.39
CA LEU A 343 -24.57 -6.01 19.43
C LEU A 343 -25.56 -4.97 19.94
N LEU A 344 -26.66 -5.47 20.49
CA LEU A 344 -27.68 -4.67 21.16
C LEU A 344 -27.72 -5.06 22.63
N ALA A 345 -27.71 -4.09 23.53
CA ALA A 345 -27.83 -4.31 24.96
C ALA A 345 -29.08 -3.60 25.51
N ILE A 346 -29.66 -4.18 26.55
CA ILE A 346 -30.82 -3.62 27.26
C ILE A 346 -30.47 -3.41 28.73
N SER A 347 -30.83 -2.24 29.27
CA SER A 347 -30.78 -1.93 30.68
C SER A 347 -32.14 -1.48 31.19
N GLN A 348 -32.26 -1.24 32.49
CA GLN A 348 -33.47 -0.64 33.06
C GLN A 348 -33.73 0.80 32.56
N GLN A 349 -32.72 1.45 31.98
CA GLN A 349 -32.80 2.84 31.50
C GLN A 349 -33.03 2.95 29.99
N GLY A 350 -32.89 1.85 29.23
CA GLY A 350 -33.14 1.85 27.79
C GLY A 350 -32.29 0.83 27.01
N LEU A 351 -32.29 0.99 25.69
CA LEU A 351 -31.57 0.16 24.73
C LEU A 351 -30.31 0.87 24.23
N THR A 352 -29.25 0.12 23.92
CA THR A 352 -28.00 0.65 23.36
C THR A 352 -27.45 -0.25 22.26
N ASP A 353 -27.23 0.33 21.07
CA ASP A 353 -26.68 -0.33 19.89
C ASP A 353 -25.20 0.02 19.80
N TYR A 354 -24.35 -1.00 19.88
CA TYR A 354 -22.90 -0.84 19.99
C TYR A 354 -22.16 -1.72 18.98
N THR A 355 -21.16 -1.14 18.33
CA THR A 355 -20.24 -1.87 17.46
C THR A 355 -18.90 -2.02 18.16
N VAL A 356 -18.50 -3.27 18.43
CA VAL A 356 -17.21 -3.57 19.05
C VAL A 356 -16.09 -3.26 18.06
N CYS A 357 -15.30 -2.22 18.32
CA CYS A 357 -14.12 -1.91 17.52
C CYS A 357 -13.07 -3.01 17.67
N GLU A 358 -12.64 -3.61 16.56
CA GLU A 358 -11.57 -4.61 16.56
C GLU A 358 -10.18 -3.99 16.70
N ARG A 359 -9.22 -4.77 17.21
CA ARG A 359 -7.80 -4.48 17.00
C ARG A 359 -7.41 -4.94 15.62
N ILE A 360 -7.38 -4.01 14.68
CA ILE A 360 -6.94 -4.28 13.31
C ILE A 360 -5.42 -4.37 13.33
N THR A 361 -4.88 -5.55 12.99
CA THR A 361 -3.45 -5.66 12.70
C THR A 361 -3.18 -5.06 11.32
N VAL A 362 -2.21 -4.17 11.28
CA VAL A 362 -1.78 -3.50 10.05
C VAL A 362 -0.36 -3.94 9.75
N ASN A 363 -0.13 -4.39 8.51
CA ASN A 363 1.18 -4.73 8.01
C ASN A 363 1.53 -3.83 6.83
N TRP A 364 2.77 -3.35 6.80
CA TRP A 364 3.27 -2.54 5.70
C TRP A 364 4.39 -3.28 4.96
N SER A 365 4.18 -3.51 3.67
CA SER A 365 5.19 -4.08 2.78
C SER A 365 6.20 -3.03 2.34
N THR A 366 7.45 -3.43 2.17
CA THR A 366 8.52 -2.64 1.51
C THR A 366 8.14 -2.14 0.11
N ARG A 367 7.15 -2.77 -0.55
CA ARG A 367 6.62 -2.38 -1.85
C ARG A 367 5.53 -1.30 -1.78
N SER A 368 5.32 -0.68 -0.62
CA SER A 368 4.27 0.31 -0.39
C SER A 368 2.85 -0.29 -0.41
N HIS A 369 2.70 -1.51 0.10
CA HIS A 369 1.38 -2.13 0.32
C HIS A 369 1.03 -2.10 1.80
N LEU A 370 -0.03 -1.37 2.15
CA LEU A 370 -0.59 -1.39 3.49
C LEU A 370 -1.72 -2.41 3.51
N VAL A 371 -1.61 -3.46 4.32
CA VAL A 371 -2.59 -4.57 4.39
C VAL A 371 -3.12 -4.67 5.80
N TRP A 372 -4.43 -4.89 5.94
CA TRP A 372 -5.04 -5.16 7.22
C TRP A 372 -6.17 -6.17 7.13
N ASN A 373 -6.47 -6.80 8.26
CA ASN A 373 -7.57 -7.74 8.33
C ASN A 373 -8.92 -7.00 8.37
N HIS A 374 -9.88 -7.45 7.58
CA HIS A 374 -11.25 -6.96 7.56
C HIS A 374 -12.22 -8.14 7.73
N ALA A 375 -12.80 -8.24 8.93
CA ALA A 375 -13.66 -9.35 9.33
C ALA A 375 -12.95 -10.72 9.23
N SER A 376 -13.70 -11.82 9.23
CA SER A 376 -13.16 -13.18 9.31
C SER A 376 -12.62 -13.75 8.00
N LYS A 377 -12.85 -13.10 6.85
CA LYS A 377 -12.57 -13.69 5.52
C LYS A 377 -11.95 -12.76 4.48
N SER A 378 -11.65 -11.50 4.80
CA SER A 378 -11.11 -10.57 3.79
C SER A 378 -9.93 -9.76 4.32
N PHE A 379 -8.85 -9.70 3.55
CA PHE A 379 -7.83 -8.67 3.73
C PHE A 379 -8.20 -7.47 2.88
N LYS A 380 -8.12 -6.28 3.47
CA LYS A 380 -8.12 -5.05 2.70
C LYS A 380 -6.68 -4.59 2.54
N TYR A 381 -6.37 -3.99 1.40
CA TYR A 381 -5.08 -3.41 1.17
C TYR A 381 -5.18 -2.10 0.39
N ILE A 382 -4.17 -1.26 0.56
CA ILE A 382 -3.93 -0.07 -0.24
C ILE A 382 -2.52 -0.21 -0.82
N CYS A 383 -2.35 0.16 -2.08
CA CYS A 383 -1.10 0.11 -2.82
C CYS A 383 -0.76 1.48 -3.45
N SER A 384 0.46 1.62 -3.97
CA SER A 384 0.94 2.84 -4.62
C SER A 384 0.08 3.32 -5.80
N ASN A 385 -0.77 2.47 -6.37
CA ASN A 385 -1.66 2.84 -7.48
C ASN A 385 -2.92 3.56 -6.99
N ASP A 386 -3.27 3.42 -5.72
CA ASP A 386 -4.48 4.03 -5.15
C ASP A 386 -4.31 5.55 -5.01
N ASN A 387 -5.42 6.27 -5.21
CA ASN A 387 -5.45 7.73 -5.16
C ASN A 387 -4.97 8.28 -3.80
N ILE A 388 -5.15 7.51 -2.72
CA ILE A 388 -4.71 7.86 -1.37
C ILE A 388 -3.19 8.01 -1.32
N TYR A 389 -2.43 7.09 -1.94
CA TYR A 389 -0.97 7.18 -1.99
C TYR A 389 -0.49 8.31 -2.91
N LYS A 390 -1.19 8.54 -4.03
CA LYS A 390 -0.86 9.65 -4.95
C LYS A 390 -0.96 11.01 -4.27
N ALA A 391 -1.91 11.18 -3.35
CA ALA A 391 -2.06 12.42 -2.58
C ALA A 391 -0.89 12.70 -1.63
N LEU A 392 -0.14 11.68 -1.20
CA LEU A 392 0.99 11.83 -0.26
C LEU A 392 2.27 12.33 -0.92
N ASN A 393 2.37 12.27 -2.26
CA ASN A 393 3.54 12.70 -3.04
C ASN A 393 4.89 12.15 -2.51
N ASP A 394 4.95 10.85 -2.24
CA ASP A 394 6.11 10.18 -1.62
C ASP A 394 7.27 10.01 -2.63
N ILE A 395 8.49 10.45 -2.23
CA ILE A 395 9.73 10.34 -3.02
C ILE A 395 10.07 8.90 -3.43
N SER A 396 9.65 7.89 -2.65
CA SER A 396 9.89 6.48 -2.99
C SER A 396 9.09 6.04 -4.22
N ILE A 397 7.92 6.64 -4.47
CA ILE A 397 7.11 6.38 -5.68
C ILE A 397 7.79 7.02 -6.88
N LEU A 398 8.27 8.26 -6.72
CA LEU A 398 9.04 8.96 -7.75
C LEU A 398 10.30 8.17 -8.11
N THR A 399 11.04 7.70 -7.11
CA THR A 399 12.26 6.91 -7.28
C THR A 399 11.99 5.63 -8.08
N LYS A 400 10.90 4.91 -7.75
CA LYS A 400 10.49 3.72 -8.52
C LYS A 400 10.19 4.05 -9.97
N THR A 401 9.46 5.14 -10.22
CA THR A 401 9.05 5.58 -11.57
C THR A 401 10.26 6.00 -12.42
N ARG A 402 11.18 6.76 -11.84
CA ARG A 402 12.45 7.14 -12.46
C ARG A 402 13.32 5.92 -12.75
N ALA A 403 13.42 4.99 -11.80
CA ALA A 403 14.19 3.76 -11.98
C ALA A 403 13.62 2.86 -13.09
N THR A 404 12.29 2.79 -13.24
CA THR A 404 11.67 2.08 -14.37
C THR A 404 11.90 2.76 -15.71
N SER A 405 12.13 4.08 -15.71
CA SER A 405 12.39 4.89 -16.91
C SER A 405 13.88 5.03 -17.22
N GLU A 406 14.75 4.30 -16.50
CA GLU A 406 16.22 4.34 -16.67
C GLU A 406 16.84 5.73 -16.46
N TYR A 407 16.21 6.57 -15.62
CA TYR A 407 16.75 7.87 -15.24
C TYR A 407 18.21 7.78 -14.74
N GLY A 408 19.07 8.66 -15.23
CA GLY A 408 20.50 8.73 -14.96
C GLY A 408 21.33 7.59 -15.57
N LEU A 409 20.70 6.65 -16.28
CA LEU A 409 21.34 5.50 -16.91
C LEU A 409 21.38 5.60 -18.44
N LEU A 410 20.74 6.60 -19.05
CA LEU A 410 20.82 6.81 -20.50
C LEU A 410 22.26 7.14 -20.94
N PRO A 411 22.68 6.75 -22.16
CA PRO A 411 24.03 7.02 -22.66
C PRO A 411 24.35 8.51 -22.73
N GLU A 412 23.43 9.30 -23.28
CA GLU A 412 23.57 10.76 -23.37
C GLU A 412 23.15 11.42 -22.06
N LEU A 413 24.06 12.20 -21.46
CA LEU A 413 23.82 12.88 -20.18
C LEU A 413 22.64 13.85 -20.25
N ALA A 414 22.49 14.61 -21.35
CA ALA A 414 21.43 15.59 -21.51
C ALA A 414 20.02 14.95 -21.53
N GLN A 415 19.85 13.75 -22.11
CA GLN A 415 18.57 13.05 -22.17
C GLN A 415 18.05 12.67 -20.77
N ASN A 416 18.96 12.42 -19.82
CA ASN A 416 18.57 12.17 -18.42
C ASN A 416 17.87 13.38 -17.78
N GLY A 417 18.13 14.60 -18.27
CA GLY A 417 17.47 15.81 -17.81
C GLY A 417 16.00 15.89 -18.22
N GLU A 418 15.60 15.31 -19.36
CA GLU A 418 14.18 15.28 -19.80
C GLU A 418 13.33 14.30 -18.97
N LEU A 419 13.97 13.35 -18.30
CA LEU A 419 13.33 12.42 -17.36
C LEU A 419 13.26 13.01 -15.94
N ALA A 420 13.86 14.17 -15.69
CA ALA A 420 13.76 14.85 -14.41
C ALA A 420 12.52 15.74 -14.37
N GLU A 421 11.75 15.66 -13.29
CA GLU A 421 10.53 16.45 -13.11
C GLU A 421 10.82 17.90 -12.64
N ASN A 422 12.06 18.20 -12.26
CA ASN A 422 12.50 19.51 -11.77
C ASN A 422 13.50 20.15 -12.75
N ASP A 423 13.26 21.42 -13.08
CA ASP A 423 14.14 22.22 -13.95
C ASP A 423 15.58 22.30 -13.42
N THR A 424 15.80 22.31 -12.10
CA THR A 424 17.16 22.35 -11.52
C THR A 424 17.97 21.10 -11.83
N LEU A 425 17.36 19.91 -11.73
CA LEU A 425 17.97 18.64 -12.10
C LEU A 425 18.19 18.56 -13.61
N LYS A 426 17.21 19.00 -14.40
CA LYS A 426 17.32 19.07 -15.86
C LYS A 426 18.52 19.92 -16.28
N ASN A 427 18.64 21.13 -15.72
CA ASN A 427 19.76 22.03 -16.00
C ASN A 427 21.10 21.42 -15.57
N LEU A 428 21.15 20.72 -14.44
CA LEU A 428 22.38 20.03 -14.01
C LEU A 428 22.80 18.95 -15.00
N TRP A 429 21.88 18.11 -15.49
CA TRP A 429 22.21 17.09 -16.51
C TRP A 429 22.67 17.69 -17.83
N GLN A 430 22.05 18.79 -18.26
CA GLN A 430 22.49 19.56 -19.43
C GLN A 430 23.88 20.16 -19.22
N TRP A 431 24.15 20.69 -18.03
CA TRP A 431 25.46 21.22 -17.67
C TRP A 431 26.54 20.13 -17.63
N LEU A 432 26.23 18.95 -17.08
CA LEU A 432 27.16 17.81 -17.08
C LEU A 432 27.51 17.39 -18.50
N TYR A 433 26.54 17.40 -19.43
CA TYR A 433 26.79 17.16 -20.85
C TYR A 433 27.73 18.23 -21.44
N LEU A 434 27.43 19.51 -21.24
CA LEU A 434 28.24 20.62 -21.74
C LEU A 434 29.67 20.57 -21.20
N SER A 435 29.82 20.38 -19.89
CA SER A 435 31.13 20.32 -19.23
C SER A 435 31.96 19.14 -19.75
N ARG A 436 31.34 17.96 -19.93
CA ARG A 436 32.04 16.79 -20.47
C ARG A 436 32.48 17.02 -21.91
N TYR A 437 31.60 17.58 -22.74
CA TYR A 437 31.91 17.92 -24.12
C TYR A 437 33.10 18.87 -24.21
N LEU A 438 33.13 19.94 -23.41
CA LEU A 438 34.23 20.91 -23.41
C LEU A 438 35.58 20.32 -22.96
N VAL A 439 35.58 19.30 -22.10
CA VAL A 439 36.80 18.59 -21.68
C VAL A 439 37.25 17.57 -22.72
N GLU A 440 36.33 16.78 -23.28
CA GLU A 440 36.63 15.78 -24.32
C GLU A 440 37.09 16.42 -25.64
N ASP A 441 36.56 17.60 -25.98
CA ASP A 441 36.98 18.42 -27.13
C ASP A 441 38.34 19.12 -26.90
N GLY A 442 38.86 19.11 -25.67
CA GLY A 442 40.14 19.73 -25.32
C GLY A 442 40.10 21.25 -25.11
N THR A 443 38.93 21.88 -25.24
CA THR A 443 38.72 23.32 -24.96
C THR A 443 39.04 23.67 -23.50
N ILE A 444 38.70 22.79 -22.55
CA ILE A 444 39.10 22.91 -21.13
C ILE A 444 40.12 21.81 -20.81
N PRO A 445 41.41 22.15 -20.59
CA PRO A 445 42.42 21.16 -20.29
C PRO A 445 42.26 20.65 -18.85
N CYS A 446 41.69 19.46 -18.69
CA CYS A 446 41.63 18.74 -17.42
C CYS A 446 41.78 17.23 -17.66
N THR A 447 42.82 16.61 -17.10
CA THR A 447 43.12 15.19 -17.32
C THR A 447 42.33 14.27 -16.40
N ASP A 448 42.11 14.71 -15.16
CA ASP A 448 41.63 13.83 -14.09
C ASP A 448 40.13 14.02 -13.82
N ASN A 449 39.57 15.18 -14.15
CA ASN A 449 38.17 15.54 -13.89
C ASN A 449 37.44 15.90 -15.19
N LYS A 450 36.40 15.14 -15.52
CA LYS A 450 35.55 15.39 -16.70
C LYS A 450 34.55 16.55 -16.50
N HIS A 451 34.34 16.96 -15.25
CA HIS A 451 33.35 17.95 -14.87
C HIS A 451 33.94 19.04 -13.96
N PRO A 452 34.91 19.85 -14.44
CA PRO A 452 35.50 20.92 -13.66
C PRO A 452 34.49 22.06 -13.41
N GLY A 453 34.49 22.59 -12.19
CA GLY A 453 33.70 23.77 -11.85
C GLY A 453 34.41 25.06 -12.26
N VAL A 454 33.68 26.17 -12.27
CA VAL A 454 34.23 27.51 -12.59
C VAL A 454 35.39 27.87 -11.65
N ARG A 455 35.32 27.50 -10.37
CA ARG A 455 36.42 27.78 -9.41
C ARG A 455 37.68 26.99 -9.73
N THR A 456 37.53 25.74 -10.18
CA THR A 456 38.64 24.89 -10.61
C THR A 456 39.27 25.43 -11.88
N VAL A 457 38.47 25.87 -12.86
CA VAL A 457 38.96 26.47 -14.12
C VAL A 457 39.72 27.78 -13.86
N LEU A 458 39.24 28.60 -12.93
CA LEU A 458 39.90 29.82 -12.48
C LEU A 458 41.08 29.56 -11.51
N LYS A 459 41.36 28.31 -11.18
CA LYS A 459 42.45 27.88 -10.26
C LYS A 459 42.38 28.54 -8.87
N LEU A 460 41.17 28.81 -8.37
CA LEU A 460 40.96 29.48 -7.09
C LEU A 460 41.22 28.59 -5.87
N ASP A 461 41.18 27.27 -6.05
CA ASP A 461 41.23 26.27 -4.97
C ASP A 461 42.63 25.66 -4.74
N GLY A 462 43.67 26.17 -5.42
CA GLY A 462 45.04 25.63 -5.32
C GLY A 462 45.76 26.04 -4.03
N GLN A 463 45.97 25.08 -3.12
CA GLN A 463 46.86 25.19 -1.94
C GLN A 463 48.35 25.13 -2.32
N GLY A 464 48.80 26.02 -3.20
CA GLY A 464 50.21 26.07 -3.64
C GLY A 464 50.56 27.46 -4.12
N SER A 465 51.28 28.20 -3.28
CA SER A 465 51.65 29.61 -3.38
C SER A 465 52.58 29.99 -4.55
N ASN A 466 52.54 29.35 -5.72
CA ASN A 466 53.45 29.72 -6.82
C ASN A 466 53.04 29.42 -8.28
N ASN A 467 51.76 29.19 -8.60
CA ASN A 467 51.29 29.28 -9.99
C ASN A 467 50.05 30.16 -10.06
N GLY A 468 50.33 31.45 -10.21
CA GLY A 468 49.39 32.55 -10.07
C GLY A 468 48.24 32.51 -11.07
N PHE A 469 47.10 32.94 -10.55
CA PHE A 469 46.05 33.63 -11.28
C PHE A 469 46.65 34.42 -12.47
N LEU A 470 46.29 34.08 -13.71
CA LEU A 470 46.60 34.95 -14.85
C LEU A 470 45.85 36.25 -14.59
N LYS A 471 46.57 37.33 -14.25
CA LYS A 471 45.96 38.64 -14.02
C LYS A 471 45.09 38.99 -15.21
N SER A 472 43.82 39.31 -14.96
CA SER A 472 42.90 39.63 -16.03
C SER A 472 43.29 40.97 -16.66
N GLU A 473 43.25 41.03 -17.98
CA GLU A 473 43.45 42.28 -18.72
C GLU A 473 42.17 43.11 -18.63
N LEU A 474 42.29 44.38 -18.26
CA LEU A 474 41.19 45.34 -18.28
C LEU A 474 41.08 45.92 -19.70
N ILE A 475 39.95 45.66 -20.35
CA ILE A 475 39.63 46.13 -21.70
C ILE A 475 38.49 47.14 -21.58
N HIS A 476 38.66 48.29 -22.23
CA HIS A 476 37.60 49.28 -22.41
C HIS A 476 36.90 49.01 -23.75
N ARG A 477 35.77 48.30 -23.71
CA ARG A 477 35.03 47.94 -24.94
C ARG A 477 34.12 49.11 -25.33
N PRO A 478 34.22 49.65 -26.55
CA PRO A 478 33.34 50.72 -27.02
C PRO A 478 31.90 50.21 -27.16
N TRP A 479 30.94 51.04 -26.77
CA TRP A 479 29.52 50.74 -26.91
C TRP A 479 28.99 51.29 -28.23
N SER A 480 29.17 50.51 -29.30
CA SER A 480 28.87 50.93 -30.69
C SER A 480 27.43 51.41 -30.91
N ASP A 481 26.48 50.93 -30.12
CA ASP A 481 25.06 51.20 -30.27
C ASP A 481 24.62 52.59 -29.79
N ILE A 482 25.36 53.22 -28.87
CA ILE A 482 25.02 54.49 -28.19
C ILE A 482 25.79 55.70 -28.78
N GLY A 483 26.91 55.46 -29.49
CA GLY A 483 27.75 56.52 -30.06
C GLY A 483 29.21 56.46 -29.58
N SER A 484 30.11 57.21 -30.22
CA SER A 484 31.54 56.90 -30.33
C SER A 484 32.43 57.12 -29.10
N ASN A 485 31.92 57.58 -27.95
CA ASN A 485 32.77 57.91 -26.79
C ASN A 485 32.53 57.05 -25.55
N HIS A 486 31.52 56.17 -25.54
CA HIS A 486 31.23 55.35 -24.36
C HIS A 486 32.04 54.05 -24.38
N THR A 487 32.71 53.73 -23.26
CA THR A 487 33.40 52.45 -23.07
C THR A 487 32.98 51.78 -21.78
N ALA A 488 32.75 50.47 -21.82
CA ALA A 488 32.49 49.66 -20.62
C ALA A 488 33.76 48.92 -20.19
N LYS A 489 33.99 48.85 -18.87
CA LYS A 489 35.10 48.10 -18.26
C LYS A 489 34.79 46.61 -18.30
N ILE A 490 35.58 45.83 -19.04
CA ILE A 490 35.48 44.37 -19.12
C ILE A 490 36.81 43.75 -18.73
N TYR A 491 36.79 42.70 -17.93
CA TYR A 491 37.96 41.92 -17.53
C TYR A 491 38.05 40.65 -18.36
N ARG A 492 39.17 40.43 -19.03
CA ARG A 492 39.36 39.26 -19.90
C ARG A 492 40.60 38.46 -19.51
N SER A 493 40.46 37.14 -19.53
CA SER A 493 41.56 36.20 -19.40
C SER A 493 41.16 34.87 -20.06
N PRO A 494 42.11 34.03 -20.50
CA PRO A 494 41.77 32.73 -21.08
C PRO A 494 41.01 31.82 -20.10
N ASP A 495 41.22 31.99 -18.80
CA ASP A 495 40.51 31.21 -17.77
C ASP A 495 39.09 31.75 -17.53
N ARG A 496 38.87 33.07 -17.61
CA ARG A 496 37.52 33.68 -17.61
C ARG A 496 36.72 33.25 -18.84
N ASP A 497 37.36 33.21 -20.00
CA ASP A 497 36.74 32.77 -21.24
C ASP A 497 36.24 31.31 -21.14
N LYS A 498 37.04 30.41 -20.55
CA LYS A 498 36.61 29.03 -20.25
C LYS A 498 35.46 28.99 -19.23
N GLY A 499 35.49 29.85 -18.21
CA GLY A 499 34.39 30.00 -17.25
C GLY A 499 33.08 30.45 -17.91
N LEU A 500 33.14 31.36 -18.87
CA LEU A 500 31.98 31.80 -19.66
C LEU A 500 31.41 30.65 -20.50
N LEU A 501 32.27 29.85 -21.12
CA LEU A 501 31.85 28.64 -21.85
C LEU A 501 31.12 27.64 -20.94
N LEU A 502 31.59 27.44 -19.70
CA LEU A 502 30.90 26.59 -18.72
C LEU A 502 29.52 27.13 -18.30
N CYS A 503 29.33 28.45 -18.34
CA CYS A 503 28.03 29.10 -18.12
C CYS A 503 27.11 29.03 -19.34
N GLY A 504 27.57 28.43 -20.46
CA GLY A 504 26.84 28.38 -21.73
C GLY A 504 26.91 29.68 -22.54
N TRP A 505 27.63 30.69 -22.06
CA TRP A 505 27.83 31.96 -22.77
C TRP A 505 28.93 31.78 -23.83
N ARG A 506 28.50 31.47 -25.06
CA ARG A 506 29.36 31.37 -26.24
C ARG A 506 29.21 32.63 -27.08
N PHE A 507 30.18 33.54 -26.99
CA PHE A 507 30.27 34.70 -27.87
C PHE A 507 31.49 34.53 -28.76
N ASP A 508 31.26 34.57 -30.07
CA ASP A 508 32.33 34.41 -31.04
C ASP A 508 33.24 35.64 -31.02
N LYS A 509 34.55 35.42 -30.91
CA LYS A 509 35.51 36.46 -30.49
C LYS A 509 35.99 37.34 -31.63
N ASP A 510 35.84 36.89 -32.87
CA ASP A 510 36.54 37.48 -34.03
C ASP A 510 35.62 38.14 -35.05
N THR A 511 34.30 38.07 -34.88
CA THR A 511 33.39 38.84 -35.72
C THR A 511 32.58 39.81 -34.87
N ASN A 512 32.73 41.09 -35.16
CA ASN A 512 31.74 42.14 -34.87
C ASN A 512 30.41 41.87 -35.64
N SER A 513 30.01 40.61 -35.83
CA SER A 513 28.80 40.24 -36.54
C SER A 513 27.61 40.36 -35.59
N LEU A 514 26.67 41.19 -36.00
CA LEU A 514 25.55 41.65 -35.18
C LEU A 514 24.40 40.62 -35.04
N TYR A 515 24.54 39.37 -35.55
CA TYR A 515 23.35 38.55 -35.80
C TYR A 515 23.42 37.03 -35.51
N ASP A 516 24.57 36.38 -35.34
CA ASP A 516 24.62 34.90 -35.18
C ASP A 516 24.94 34.44 -33.74
N ASN A 517 24.16 34.91 -32.76
CA ASN A 517 24.23 34.34 -31.41
C ASN A 517 23.20 33.20 -31.29
N LEU A 518 23.57 31.99 -31.73
CA LEU A 518 22.77 30.75 -31.59
C LEU A 518 22.22 30.54 -30.18
N PHE A 519 22.92 31.06 -29.16
CA PHE A 519 22.48 31.05 -27.77
C PHE A 519 21.26 31.96 -27.50
N LEU A 520 21.25 33.18 -28.04
CA LEU A 520 20.11 34.11 -27.90
C LEU A 520 18.90 33.61 -28.69
N GLU A 521 19.12 33.08 -29.90
CA GLU A 521 18.06 32.48 -30.71
C GLU A 521 17.40 31.28 -30.01
N ARG A 522 18.21 30.46 -29.33
CA ARG A 522 17.70 29.35 -28.51
C ARG A 522 16.80 29.86 -27.38
N LEU A 523 17.21 30.91 -26.67
CA LEU A 523 16.40 31.52 -25.61
C LEU A 523 15.11 32.14 -26.15
N GLU A 524 15.14 32.78 -27.32
CA GLU A 524 13.94 33.29 -27.98
C GLU A 524 12.96 32.17 -28.36
N ARG A 525 13.48 31.03 -28.86
CA ARG A 525 12.67 29.84 -29.17
C ARG A 525 12.08 29.17 -27.93
N GLU A 526 12.81 29.18 -26.82
CA GLU A 526 12.32 28.75 -25.51
C GLU A 526 11.31 29.75 -24.88
N GLY A 527 11.10 30.92 -25.52
CA GLY A 527 10.18 31.96 -25.06
C GLY A 527 10.75 32.86 -23.96
N ALA A 528 12.03 32.73 -23.62
CA ALA A 528 12.71 33.47 -22.56
C ALA A 528 13.23 34.85 -23.04
N TYR A 529 12.35 35.66 -23.65
CA TYR A 529 12.70 36.98 -24.19
C TYR A 529 13.34 37.95 -23.16
N PRO A 530 12.86 38.06 -21.90
CA PRO A 530 13.50 38.91 -20.89
C PRO A 530 14.96 38.53 -20.62
N ARG A 531 15.24 37.23 -20.55
CA ARG A 531 16.58 36.67 -20.32
C ARG A 531 17.48 36.95 -21.51
N ALA A 532 17.01 36.68 -22.73
CA ALA A 532 17.76 36.96 -23.96
C ALA A 532 18.11 38.45 -24.10
N ALA A 533 17.13 39.33 -23.84
CA ALA A 533 17.33 40.78 -23.89
C ALA A 533 18.36 41.26 -22.85
N ALA A 534 18.25 40.80 -21.60
CA ALA A 534 19.21 41.18 -20.55
C ALA A 534 20.65 40.75 -20.91
N ILE A 535 20.82 39.52 -21.44
CA ILE A 535 22.13 39.01 -21.87
C ILE A 535 22.68 39.83 -23.04
N ALA A 536 21.83 40.25 -23.99
CA ALA A 536 22.22 41.15 -25.07
C ALA A 536 22.68 42.53 -24.53
N VAL A 537 21.96 43.10 -23.53
CA VAL A 537 22.38 44.34 -22.86
C VAL A 537 23.71 44.17 -22.13
N PHE A 538 23.92 43.07 -21.40
CA PHE A 538 25.19 42.78 -20.73
C PHE A 538 26.36 42.62 -21.71
N ASN A 539 26.10 42.26 -22.96
CA ASN A 539 27.10 42.19 -24.02
C ASN A 539 27.26 43.49 -24.81
N LEU A 540 26.63 44.58 -24.35
CA LEU A 540 26.66 45.92 -24.96
C LEU A 540 25.96 45.98 -26.33
N CYS A 541 25.00 45.10 -26.60
CA CYS A 541 24.18 45.10 -27.83
C CYS A 541 22.76 45.60 -27.52
N LEU A 542 22.62 46.91 -27.28
CA LEU A 542 21.33 47.53 -26.92
C LEU A 542 20.30 47.45 -28.04
N ARG A 543 20.72 47.64 -29.30
CA ARG A 543 19.80 47.60 -30.45
C ARG A 543 19.19 46.21 -30.60
N GLN A 544 20.03 45.18 -30.46
CA GLN A 544 19.59 43.79 -30.48
C GLN A 544 18.64 43.49 -29.31
N ALA A 545 18.95 43.98 -28.11
CA ALA A 545 18.06 43.82 -26.95
C ALA A 545 16.66 44.43 -27.17
N ILE A 546 16.59 45.64 -27.75
CA ILE A 546 15.31 46.30 -28.09
C ILE A 546 14.53 45.46 -29.11
N GLU A 547 15.21 44.91 -30.12
CA GLU A 547 14.57 44.07 -31.13
C GLU A 547 14.00 42.78 -30.51
N ILE A 548 14.77 42.12 -29.64
CA ILE A 548 14.33 40.92 -28.91
C ILE A 548 13.10 41.22 -28.05
N LEU A 549 13.09 42.34 -27.32
CA LEU A 549 11.96 42.75 -26.49
C LEU A 549 10.71 43.06 -27.32
N ASN A 550 10.87 43.74 -28.47
CA ASN A 550 9.76 44.03 -29.38
C ASN A 550 9.18 42.75 -29.98
N ARG A 551 10.03 41.81 -30.41
CA ARG A 551 9.59 40.48 -30.88
C ARG A 551 8.86 39.72 -29.77
N GLY A 552 9.38 39.74 -28.54
CA GLY A 552 8.73 39.13 -27.38
C GLY A 552 7.38 39.76 -27.05
N ALA A 553 7.28 41.10 -27.12
CA ALA A 553 6.03 41.83 -26.86
C ALA A 553 4.92 41.52 -27.87
N THR A 554 5.25 41.16 -29.11
CA THR A 554 4.26 40.71 -30.10
C THR A 554 3.76 39.27 -29.86
N LYS A 555 4.55 38.43 -29.17
CA LYS A 555 4.27 36.99 -28.99
C LYS A 555 3.77 36.61 -27.59
N MET A 556 4.06 37.41 -26.56
CA MET A 556 3.77 37.09 -25.15
C MET A 556 2.56 37.89 -24.61
N SER A 557 1.74 37.29 -23.74
CA SER A 557 0.57 37.97 -23.14
C SER A 557 0.94 39.09 -22.14
N MET A 558 2.16 39.07 -21.61
CA MET A 558 2.75 40.11 -20.73
C MET A 558 3.53 41.17 -21.54
N SER A 559 2.87 41.74 -22.56
CA SER A 559 3.50 42.65 -23.54
C SER A 559 3.86 44.04 -22.98
N THR A 560 3.16 44.50 -21.93
CA THR A 560 3.31 45.86 -21.41
C THR A 560 4.68 46.10 -20.77
N ASN A 561 5.17 45.19 -19.91
CA ASN A 561 6.47 45.33 -19.26
C ASN A 561 7.63 45.27 -20.27
N LEU A 562 7.53 44.42 -21.29
CA LEU A 562 8.55 44.31 -22.35
C LEU A 562 8.63 45.60 -23.18
N ASN A 563 7.48 46.15 -23.57
CA ASN A 563 7.41 47.42 -24.31
C ASN A 563 7.92 48.60 -23.47
N ILE A 564 7.58 48.66 -22.19
CA ILE A 564 8.07 49.71 -21.28
C ILE A 564 9.61 49.67 -21.20
N VAL A 565 10.19 48.48 -21.06
CA VAL A 565 11.64 48.32 -21.01
C VAL A 565 12.27 48.65 -22.37
N ALA A 566 11.70 48.18 -23.49
CA ALA A 566 12.20 48.52 -24.84
C ALA A 566 12.20 50.04 -25.09
N MET A 567 11.14 50.74 -24.68
CA MET A 567 11.06 52.20 -24.73
C MET A 567 12.11 52.86 -23.83
N ALA A 568 12.28 52.37 -22.60
CA ALA A 568 13.30 52.88 -21.69
C ALA A 568 14.74 52.68 -22.23
N LEU A 569 15.02 51.53 -22.87
CA LEU A 569 16.33 51.26 -23.50
C LEU A 569 16.60 52.20 -24.69
N SER A 570 15.57 52.56 -25.46
CA SER A 570 15.71 53.50 -26.58
C SER A 570 16.05 54.93 -26.14
N GLY A 571 15.66 55.31 -24.93
CA GLY A 571 15.91 56.62 -24.32
C GLY A 571 17.08 56.64 -23.33
N PHE A 572 17.98 55.65 -23.38
CA PHE A 572 19.13 55.55 -22.47
C PHE A 572 19.93 56.87 -22.45
N SER A 573 20.20 57.38 -21.25
CA SER A 573 20.97 58.60 -21.01
C SER A 573 22.01 58.37 -19.93
N GLU A 574 23.24 58.81 -20.18
CA GLU A 574 24.39 58.65 -19.27
C GLU A 574 24.33 59.60 -18.07
N ASP A 575 23.64 60.73 -18.19
CA ASP A 575 23.59 61.73 -17.12
C ASP A 575 23.06 61.14 -15.81
N ARG A 576 23.91 61.18 -14.77
CA ARG A 576 23.64 60.65 -13.43
C ARG A 576 22.45 61.32 -12.76
N ASN A 577 22.15 62.56 -13.15
CA ASN A 577 21.00 63.33 -12.66
C ASN A 577 19.84 63.35 -13.66
N SER A 578 19.88 62.51 -14.70
CA SER A 578 18.80 62.46 -15.68
C SER A 578 17.48 61.99 -15.07
N MET A 579 16.40 62.65 -15.50
CA MET A 579 15.02 62.21 -15.24
C MET A 579 14.79 60.76 -15.69
N TRP A 580 15.52 60.30 -16.71
CA TRP A 580 15.50 58.92 -17.19
C TRP A 580 15.95 57.94 -16.10
N ARG A 581 17.11 58.20 -15.46
CA ARG A 581 17.67 57.32 -14.42
C ARG A 581 16.75 57.22 -13.21
N GLU A 582 16.19 58.34 -12.75
CA GLU A 582 15.23 58.36 -11.64
C GLU A 582 13.96 57.56 -11.98
N SER A 583 13.50 57.64 -13.24
CA SER A 583 12.35 56.89 -13.74
C SER A 583 12.64 55.38 -13.85
N CYS A 584 13.83 54.98 -14.31
CA CYS A 584 14.26 53.58 -14.36
C CYS A 584 14.35 52.95 -12.96
N LEU A 585 14.87 53.68 -11.97
CA LEU A 585 14.93 53.22 -10.58
C LEU A 585 13.54 53.03 -9.97
N LYS A 586 12.59 53.93 -10.24
CA LYS A 586 11.19 53.81 -9.81
C LYS A 586 10.46 52.66 -10.54
N CYS A 587 10.70 52.48 -11.82
CA CYS A 587 10.08 51.40 -12.61
C CYS A 587 10.65 50.02 -12.25
N ARG A 588 11.92 49.93 -11.81
CA ARG A 588 12.55 48.66 -11.45
C ARG A 588 11.79 47.88 -10.39
N SER A 589 11.23 48.53 -9.37
CA SER A 589 10.45 47.85 -8.33
C SER A 589 9.08 47.36 -8.82
N GLN A 590 8.59 47.88 -9.95
CA GLN A 590 7.30 47.53 -10.55
C GLN A 590 7.42 46.36 -11.54
N LEU A 591 8.64 46.00 -11.95
CA LEU A 591 8.89 44.90 -12.88
C LEU A 591 8.84 43.54 -12.16
N SER A 592 8.02 42.63 -12.67
CA SER A 592 7.90 41.26 -12.16
C SER A 592 9.10 40.37 -12.52
N ASP A 593 9.67 40.55 -13.71
CA ASP A 593 10.73 39.69 -14.23
C ASP A 593 12.13 40.10 -13.72
N PRO A 594 12.92 39.15 -13.16
CA PRO A 594 14.23 39.44 -12.59
C PRO A 594 15.27 39.90 -13.62
N TYR A 595 15.22 39.44 -14.86
CA TYR A 595 16.17 39.85 -15.90
C TYR A 595 15.92 41.28 -16.38
N LEU A 596 14.66 41.71 -16.44
CA LEU A 596 14.34 43.10 -16.74
C LEU A 596 14.80 44.04 -15.61
N ARG A 597 14.61 43.63 -14.34
CA ARG A 597 15.13 44.38 -13.18
C ARG A 597 16.66 44.47 -13.22
N ALA A 598 17.33 43.38 -13.54
CA ALA A 598 18.78 43.33 -13.68
C ALA A 598 19.29 44.19 -14.85
N THR A 599 18.52 44.30 -15.93
CA THR A 599 18.83 45.19 -17.06
C THR A 599 18.87 46.65 -16.60
N PHE A 600 17.84 47.13 -15.90
CA PHE A 600 17.87 48.48 -15.33
C PHE A 600 18.96 48.64 -14.27
N ALA A 601 19.18 47.63 -13.43
CA ALA A 601 20.24 47.65 -12.43
C ALA A 601 21.63 47.86 -13.04
N PHE A 602 21.90 47.22 -14.18
CA PHE A 602 23.15 47.36 -14.90
C PHE A 602 23.31 48.75 -15.51
N LEU A 603 22.27 49.26 -16.19
CA LEU A 603 22.31 50.57 -16.84
C LEU A 603 22.39 51.74 -15.86
N THR A 604 21.92 51.55 -14.63
CA THR A 604 22.01 52.56 -13.55
C THR A 604 23.12 52.26 -12.55
N ALA A 605 24.10 51.42 -12.86
CA ALA A 605 25.19 51.07 -11.92
C ALA A 605 26.33 52.10 -11.93
N ASP A 606 26.86 52.46 -10.75
CA ASP A 606 27.97 53.43 -10.59
C ASP A 606 29.32 52.76 -10.23
N ASP A 607 29.66 51.62 -10.85
CA ASP A 607 30.77 50.68 -10.52
C ASP A 607 30.47 49.61 -9.42
N SER A 608 29.27 49.59 -8.85
CA SER A 608 28.81 48.50 -7.96
C SER A 608 27.71 47.68 -8.63
N TYR A 609 28.02 46.43 -9.00
CA TYR A 609 27.10 45.51 -9.67
C TYR A 609 26.32 44.60 -8.72
N GLU A 610 26.34 44.86 -7.41
CA GLU A 610 25.68 44.03 -6.38
C GLU A 610 24.19 43.79 -6.66
N ASN A 611 23.52 44.78 -7.24
CA ASN A 611 22.11 44.75 -7.60
C ASN A 611 21.79 43.81 -8.77
N VAL A 612 22.78 43.46 -9.61
CA VAL A 612 22.65 42.46 -10.68
C VAL A 612 23.04 41.09 -10.14
N LEU A 613 24.16 41.04 -9.41
CA LEU A 613 24.77 39.82 -8.90
C LEU A 613 23.95 39.11 -7.81
N ASN A 614 23.14 39.84 -7.05
CA ASN A 614 22.30 39.30 -5.99
C ASN A 614 20.79 39.34 -6.31
N GLU A 615 20.42 39.62 -7.57
CA GLU A 615 19.01 39.61 -7.98
C GLU A 615 18.42 38.20 -7.82
N ASN A 616 17.29 38.12 -7.12
CA ASN A 616 16.63 36.85 -6.83
C ASN A 616 15.82 36.40 -8.05
N GLY A 617 15.97 35.14 -8.45
CA GLY A 617 15.28 34.56 -9.61
C GLY A 617 16.07 34.63 -10.93
N MET A 618 17.23 35.29 -10.96
CA MET A 618 18.19 35.12 -12.05
C MET A 618 18.92 33.77 -11.93
N ALA A 619 19.19 33.15 -13.07
CA ALA A 619 19.96 31.91 -13.16
C ALA A 619 21.38 32.11 -12.59
N VAL A 620 21.92 31.10 -11.92
CA VAL A 620 23.27 31.18 -11.32
C VAL A 620 24.31 31.33 -12.42
N GLU A 621 24.13 30.59 -13.51
CA GLU A 621 24.92 30.59 -14.74
C GLU A 621 25.12 32.02 -15.27
N ASP A 622 24.03 32.78 -15.38
CA ASP A 622 24.08 34.14 -15.93
C ASP A 622 24.70 35.14 -14.95
N ARG A 623 24.47 34.98 -13.65
CA ARG A 623 25.10 35.82 -12.61
C ARG A 623 26.60 35.59 -12.53
N VAL A 624 27.03 34.33 -12.65
CA VAL A 624 28.45 33.96 -12.71
C VAL A 624 29.09 34.45 -14.00
N ALA A 625 28.42 34.31 -15.15
CA ALA A 625 28.90 34.86 -16.41
C ALA A 625 29.04 36.38 -16.36
N PHE A 626 28.05 37.09 -15.81
CA PHE A 626 28.13 38.53 -15.59
C PHE A 626 29.31 38.90 -14.69
N ALA A 627 29.51 38.19 -13.57
CA ALA A 627 30.64 38.39 -12.68
C ALA A 627 32.00 38.19 -13.38
N LEU A 628 32.11 37.17 -14.23
CA LEU A 628 33.29 36.88 -15.04
C LEU A 628 33.62 37.99 -16.05
N MET A 629 32.64 38.78 -16.49
CA MET A 629 32.88 39.90 -17.40
C MET A 629 33.24 41.20 -16.68
N PHE A 630 32.54 41.54 -15.60
CA PHE A 630 32.54 42.90 -15.05
C PHE A 630 33.27 43.08 -13.72
N LEU A 631 33.56 42.00 -12.98
CA LEU A 631 34.25 42.11 -11.68
C LEU A 631 35.77 41.99 -11.83
N SER A 632 36.50 42.78 -11.04
CA SER A 632 37.94 42.60 -10.84
C SER A 632 38.25 41.28 -10.14
N ASP A 633 39.48 40.80 -10.24
CA ASP A 633 39.89 39.47 -9.74
C ASP A 633 39.61 39.26 -8.25
N ASN A 634 39.88 40.27 -7.41
CA ASN A 634 39.63 40.20 -5.97
C ASN A 634 38.13 40.13 -5.67
N LYS A 635 37.33 41.00 -6.29
CA LYS A 635 35.87 41.03 -6.10
C LYS A 635 35.21 39.75 -6.64
N LEU A 636 35.71 39.22 -7.75
CA LEU A 636 35.25 37.97 -8.33
C LEU A 636 35.50 36.80 -7.37
N ASN A 637 36.70 36.68 -6.81
CA ASN A 637 37.03 35.61 -5.86
C ASN A 637 36.14 35.66 -4.61
N GLU A 638 35.97 36.85 -4.01
CA GLU A 638 35.08 37.04 -2.86
C GLU A 638 33.63 36.69 -3.20
N TYR A 639 33.13 37.14 -4.35
CA TYR A 639 31.78 36.85 -4.82
C TYR A 639 31.56 35.35 -5.01
N LEU A 640 32.47 34.66 -5.73
CA LEU A 640 32.33 33.23 -6.01
C LEU A 640 32.40 32.39 -4.74
N LYS A 641 33.26 32.74 -3.77
CA LYS A 641 33.31 32.08 -2.46
C LYS A 641 32.00 32.25 -1.69
N LYS A 642 31.50 33.49 -1.59
CA LYS A 642 30.23 33.79 -0.91
C LYS A 642 29.04 33.10 -1.57
N LEU A 643 29.00 33.09 -2.90
CA LEU A 643 27.95 32.43 -3.68
C LEU A 643 28.02 30.90 -3.53
N THR A 644 29.21 30.31 -3.55
CA THR A 644 29.37 28.86 -3.34
C THR A 644 28.84 28.46 -1.96
N GLN A 645 29.25 29.16 -0.90
CA GLN A 645 28.78 28.87 0.45
C GLN A 645 27.25 28.97 0.55
N LYS A 646 26.67 30.05 0.02
CA LYS A 646 25.22 30.25 0.02
C LYS A 646 24.48 29.12 -0.70
N LEU A 647 24.93 28.73 -1.89
CA LEU A 647 24.28 27.67 -2.67
C LEU A 647 24.45 26.29 -2.02
N THR A 648 25.60 26.02 -1.39
CA THR A 648 25.83 24.81 -0.60
C THR A 648 24.89 24.74 0.59
N ASP A 649 24.73 25.83 1.36
CA ASP A 649 23.84 25.87 2.53
C ASP A 649 22.36 25.71 2.15
N GLU A 650 21.97 26.29 1.02
CA GLU A 650 20.62 26.15 0.42
C GLU A 650 20.38 24.77 -0.22
N GLY A 651 21.43 23.99 -0.50
CA GLY A 651 21.33 22.74 -1.26
C GLY A 651 20.92 22.95 -2.72
N ASN A 652 21.24 24.09 -3.32
CA ASN A 652 20.84 24.45 -4.67
C ASN A 652 21.81 23.84 -5.72
N LEU A 653 21.31 22.89 -6.51
CA LEU A 653 22.09 22.15 -7.51
C LEU A 653 22.80 23.02 -8.56
N ALA A 654 22.34 24.24 -8.82
CA ALA A 654 23.04 25.16 -9.71
C ALA A 654 24.43 25.56 -9.17
N GLY A 655 24.69 25.39 -7.86
CA GLY A 655 26.02 25.53 -7.26
C GLY A 655 27.05 24.54 -7.80
N PHE A 656 26.61 23.44 -8.42
CA PHE A 656 27.50 22.44 -9.01
C PHE A 656 28.30 23.03 -10.20
N LEU A 657 27.80 24.09 -10.85
CA LEU A 657 28.57 24.89 -11.82
C LEU A 657 29.87 25.44 -11.20
N LEU A 658 29.83 25.86 -9.94
CA LEU A 658 30.96 26.48 -9.25
C LEU A 658 31.93 25.44 -8.71
N THR A 659 31.41 24.41 -8.05
CA THR A 659 32.20 23.38 -7.37
C THR A 659 32.71 22.31 -8.34
N GLY A 660 31.95 22.00 -9.38
CA GLY A 660 32.14 20.84 -10.24
C GLY A 660 32.13 19.52 -9.47
N ALA A 661 32.66 18.47 -10.08
CA ALA A 661 32.96 17.20 -9.43
C ALA A 661 34.17 17.35 -8.49
N SER A 662 33.92 17.82 -7.28
CA SER A 662 34.93 18.05 -6.22
C SER A 662 34.36 17.72 -4.84
N LEU A 663 35.20 17.83 -3.79
CA LEU A 663 34.77 17.61 -2.40
C LEU A 663 33.68 18.61 -1.95
N GLU A 664 33.77 19.88 -2.35
CA GLU A 664 32.71 20.87 -2.11
C GLU A 664 31.41 20.48 -2.86
N GLY A 665 31.54 19.88 -4.05
CA GLY A 665 30.40 19.32 -4.80
C GLY A 665 29.71 18.16 -4.08
N ILE A 666 30.46 17.31 -3.37
CA ILE A 666 29.90 16.27 -2.49
C ILE A 666 29.09 16.90 -1.36
N GLN A 667 29.60 17.96 -0.72
CA GLN A 667 28.89 18.68 0.34
C GLN A 667 27.57 19.29 -0.14
N LEU A 668 27.58 19.90 -1.34
CA LEU A 668 26.37 20.43 -1.97
C LEU A 668 25.33 19.33 -2.23
N LEU A 669 25.72 18.20 -2.82
CA LEU A 669 24.82 17.07 -3.06
C LEU A 669 24.32 16.44 -1.74
N ASN A 670 25.14 16.42 -0.70
CA ASN A 670 24.73 15.96 0.63
C ASN A 670 23.62 16.85 1.20
N ARG A 671 23.79 18.18 1.10
CA ARG A 671 22.78 19.12 1.58
C ARG A 671 21.47 19.01 0.79
N TYR A 672 21.57 18.86 -0.53
CA TYR A 672 20.40 18.58 -1.37
C TYR A 672 19.69 17.28 -0.95
N LEU A 673 20.43 16.23 -0.63
CA LEU A 673 19.89 14.96 -0.15
C LEU A 673 19.17 15.10 1.20
N GLU A 674 19.73 15.86 2.15
CA GLU A 674 19.11 16.12 3.45
C GLU A 674 17.75 16.85 3.33
N ILE A 675 17.63 17.75 2.36
CA ILE A 675 16.41 18.54 2.14
C ILE A 675 15.35 17.72 1.38
N THR A 676 15.76 16.96 0.35
CA THR A 676 14.83 16.32 -0.59
C THR A 676 14.60 14.83 -0.35
N GLY A 677 15.55 14.14 0.27
CA GLY A 677 15.56 12.67 0.36
C GLY A 677 15.84 11.96 -0.97
N ASP A 678 16.19 12.69 -2.05
CA ASP A 678 16.41 12.13 -3.39
C ASP A 678 17.80 11.46 -3.54
N VAL A 679 17.92 10.30 -2.89
CA VAL A 679 19.14 9.46 -2.92
C VAL A 679 19.48 8.96 -4.32
N GLN A 680 18.47 8.80 -5.18
CA GLN A 680 18.63 8.30 -6.53
C GLN A 680 19.41 9.29 -7.39
N SER A 681 18.99 10.55 -7.43
CA SER A 681 19.69 11.59 -8.21
C SER A 681 21.12 11.77 -7.73
N CYS A 682 21.37 11.89 -6.42
CA CYS A 682 22.72 12.03 -5.87
C CYS A 682 23.63 10.86 -6.24
N SER A 683 23.13 9.62 -6.15
CA SER A 683 23.91 8.42 -6.49
C SER A 683 24.26 8.35 -7.97
N LEU A 684 23.30 8.67 -8.85
CA LEU A 684 23.50 8.62 -10.30
C LEU A 684 24.41 9.74 -10.78
N ILE A 685 24.24 10.96 -10.25
CA ILE A 685 25.13 12.09 -10.53
C ILE A 685 26.55 11.74 -10.08
N ALA A 686 26.73 11.21 -8.87
CA ALA A 686 28.04 10.78 -8.37
C ALA A 686 28.68 9.75 -9.32
N ILE A 687 27.96 8.69 -9.69
CA ILE A 687 28.47 7.66 -10.61
C ILE A 687 28.85 8.23 -11.98
N ARG A 688 28.06 9.17 -12.51
CA ARG A 688 28.28 9.72 -13.85
C ARG A 688 29.32 10.84 -13.90
N ALA A 689 29.51 11.58 -12.82
CA ALA A 689 30.34 12.78 -12.79
C ALA A 689 31.63 12.65 -11.98
N PHE A 690 31.66 11.84 -10.92
CA PHE A 690 32.80 11.78 -10.01
C PHE A 690 33.92 10.86 -10.50
N THR A 691 35.14 11.21 -10.13
CA THR A 691 36.32 10.38 -10.35
C THR A 691 36.29 9.15 -9.43
N PRO A 692 37.06 8.08 -9.74
CA PRO A 692 37.14 6.92 -8.85
C PRO A 692 37.56 7.26 -7.42
N THR A 693 38.40 8.29 -7.22
CA THR A 693 38.81 8.73 -5.89
C THR A 693 37.65 9.35 -5.11
N LEU A 694 36.89 10.26 -5.72
CA LEU A 694 35.72 10.89 -5.11
C LEU A 694 34.59 9.89 -4.84
N LEU A 695 34.46 8.84 -5.68
CA LEU A 695 33.50 7.77 -5.44
C LEU A 695 33.81 6.97 -4.18
N GLN A 696 35.08 6.84 -3.76
CA GLN A 696 35.47 6.11 -2.54
C GLN A 696 35.22 6.90 -1.26
N GLU A 697 34.82 8.16 -1.34
CA GLU A 697 34.47 8.96 -0.17
C GLU A 697 33.32 8.34 0.61
N ASN A 698 33.44 8.33 1.94
CA ASN A 698 32.48 7.65 2.82
C ASN A 698 31.04 8.15 2.62
N GLN A 699 30.86 9.46 2.43
CA GLN A 699 29.54 10.06 2.21
C GLN A 699 28.88 9.53 0.93
N VAL A 700 29.65 9.45 -0.17
CA VAL A 700 29.16 8.96 -1.46
C VAL A 700 28.82 7.47 -1.40
N GLN A 701 29.64 6.66 -0.70
CA GLN A 701 29.37 5.24 -0.51
C GLN A 701 28.06 4.97 0.25
N VAL A 702 27.67 5.85 1.18
CA VAL A 702 26.39 5.75 1.90
C VAL A 702 25.20 5.99 0.95
N TRP A 703 25.33 6.93 0.00
CA TRP A 703 24.26 7.21 -0.96
C TRP A 703 23.98 6.02 -1.88
N ILE A 704 25.04 5.29 -2.28
CA ILE A 704 24.99 4.14 -3.20
C ILE A 704 24.39 2.90 -2.51
N THR A 705 23.11 2.98 -2.16
CA THR A 705 22.39 1.92 -1.44
C THR A 705 21.68 0.98 -2.41
N ARG A 706 22.30 -0.18 -2.65
CA ARG A 706 21.77 -1.28 -3.48
C ARG A 706 20.59 -2.02 -2.83
N ASN A 707 20.48 -1.96 -1.51
CA ASN A 707 19.48 -2.69 -0.72
C ASN A 707 18.05 -2.24 -1.00
N LEU A 708 17.84 -0.96 -1.35
CA LEU A 708 16.52 -0.42 -1.63
C LEU A 708 15.90 -1.09 -2.88
N LEU A 709 16.66 -1.15 -3.98
CA LEU A 709 16.24 -1.82 -5.21
C LEU A 709 16.01 -3.32 -4.99
N ASN A 710 16.84 -3.97 -4.16
CA ASN A 710 16.65 -5.38 -3.79
C ASN A 710 15.36 -5.59 -2.97
N ALA A 711 15.08 -4.72 -1.99
CA ALA A 711 13.87 -4.78 -1.18
C ALA A 711 12.59 -4.57 -2.01
N TRP A 712 12.70 -3.81 -3.11
CA TRP A 712 11.64 -3.61 -4.10
C TRP A 712 11.62 -4.67 -5.21
N LYS A 713 12.55 -5.63 -5.21
CA LYS A 713 12.68 -6.66 -6.24
C LYS A 713 12.96 -6.10 -7.65
N MET A 714 13.58 -4.93 -7.72
CA MET A 714 13.96 -4.26 -8.97
C MET A 714 15.36 -4.70 -9.43
N TRP A 715 15.57 -6.01 -9.57
CA TRP A 715 16.89 -6.59 -9.79
C TRP A 715 17.50 -6.18 -11.13
N THR A 716 16.67 -6.03 -12.18
CA THR A 716 17.12 -5.58 -13.51
C THR A 716 17.66 -4.16 -13.44
N GLN A 717 16.91 -3.23 -12.85
CA GLN A 717 17.35 -1.84 -12.67
C GLN A 717 18.61 -1.77 -11.80
N ARG A 718 18.68 -2.62 -10.75
CA ARG A 718 19.89 -2.77 -9.94
C ARG A 718 21.07 -3.24 -10.79
N ALA A 719 20.88 -4.19 -11.70
CA ALA A 719 21.94 -4.66 -12.58
C ALA A 719 22.46 -3.54 -13.50
N HIS A 720 21.58 -2.79 -14.15
CA HIS A 720 21.96 -1.62 -14.97
C HIS A 720 22.74 -0.57 -14.16
N PHE A 721 22.29 -0.30 -12.93
CA PHE A 721 23.00 0.60 -12.01
C PHE A 721 24.44 0.15 -11.72
N ASP A 722 24.67 -1.14 -11.43
CA ASP A 722 26.05 -1.62 -11.22
C ASP A 722 26.91 -1.56 -12.47
N ILE A 723 26.32 -1.84 -13.64
CA ILE A 723 27.05 -1.76 -14.90
C ILE A 723 27.57 -0.34 -15.08
N ALA A 724 26.71 0.67 -14.85
CA ALA A 724 27.09 2.08 -14.90
C ALA A 724 28.12 2.47 -13.81
N MET A 725 27.99 1.92 -12.60
CA MET A 725 28.97 2.16 -11.53
C MET A 725 30.35 1.62 -11.89
N ARG A 726 30.41 0.38 -12.39
CA ARG A 726 31.68 -0.30 -12.73
C ARG A 726 32.32 0.23 -13.99
N SER A 727 31.54 0.69 -14.97
CA SER A 727 32.10 1.38 -16.14
C SER A 727 32.86 2.64 -15.73
N SER A 728 32.46 3.27 -14.63
CA SER A 728 33.06 4.51 -14.12
C SER A 728 34.34 4.24 -13.33
N THR A 729 34.49 3.05 -12.72
CA THR A 729 35.72 2.64 -12.00
C THR A 729 36.67 1.79 -12.85
N ASN A 730 36.28 1.40 -14.07
CA ASN A 730 37.02 0.47 -14.95
C ASN A 730 37.34 -0.90 -14.31
N GLU A 731 36.64 -1.29 -13.25
CA GLU A 731 36.84 -2.56 -12.55
C GLU A 731 35.99 -3.67 -13.17
N LYS A 732 36.63 -4.66 -13.78
CA LYS A 732 35.94 -5.89 -14.21
C LYS A 732 35.58 -6.74 -12.99
N PRO A 733 34.30 -7.12 -12.80
CA PRO A 733 33.92 -8.02 -11.71
C PRO A 733 34.68 -9.34 -11.83
N PRO A 734 35.18 -9.91 -10.71
CA PRO A 734 35.63 -11.29 -10.73
C PRO A 734 34.45 -12.19 -11.11
N GLN A 735 34.72 -13.28 -11.83
CA GLN A 735 33.68 -14.23 -12.19
C GLN A 735 33.08 -14.84 -10.92
N GLN A 736 31.78 -14.61 -10.69
CA GLN A 736 31.06 -15.07 -9.49
C GLN A 736 30.35 -16.42 -9.70
N ILE A 737 30.10 -16.80 -10.95
CA ILE A 737 29.34 -18.02 -11.30
C ILE A 737 30.22 -18.95 -12.12
N TYR A 738 30.30 -20.20 -11.68
CA TYR A 738 31.02 -21.27 -12.35
C TYR A 738 30.04 -22.37 -12.72
N VAL A 739 30.10 -22.85 -13.96
CA VAL A 739 29.36 -24.03 -14.39
C VAL A 739 30.16 -25.26 -14.00
N SER A 740 29.58 -26.12 -13.17
CA SER A 740 30.17 -27.39 -12.76
C SER A 740 29.48 -28.58 -13.43
N CYS A 741 30.22 -29.69 -13.58
CA CYS A 741 29.65 -30.92 -14.09
C CYS A 741 28.82 -31.63 -13.00
N ASN A 742 27.56 -31.95 -13.28
CA ASN A 742 26.71 -32.71 -12.34
C ASN A 742 27.27 -34.10 -11.98
N PHE A 743 28.14 -34.68 -12.81
CA PHE A 743 28.71 -36.00 -12.56
C PHE A 743 29.99 -35.99 -11.73
N CYS A 744 30.88 -35.02 -11.94
CA CYS A 744 32.19 -35.00 -11.27
C CYS A 744 32.45 -33.76 -10.40
N GLY A 745 31.51 -32.80 -10.34
CA GLY A 745 31.61 -31.58 -9.55
C GLY A 745 32.64 -30.56 -10.03
N LYS A 746 33.55 -30.93 -10.94
CA LYS A 746 34.61 -30.04 -11.45
C LYS A 746 34.05 -28.97 -12.39
N SER A 747 34.64 -27.77 -12.33
CA SER A 747 34.30 -26.63 -13.19
C SER A 747 34.55 -26.96 -14.67
N ILE A 748 33.55 -26.68 -15.50
CA ILE A 748 33.62 -26.75 -16.97
C ILE A 748 34.03 -25.38 -17.52
N SER A 749 33.70 -24.28 -16.83
CA SER A 749 33.96 -22.90 -17.25
C SER A 749 35.46 -22.56 -17.36
N ALA A 750 36.30 -23.09 -16.45
CA ALA A 750 37.74 -22.84 -16.46
C ALA A 750 38.44 -23.42 -17.71
N PHE A 751 37.91 -24.52 -18.26
CA PHE A 751 38.42 -25.14 -19.48
C PHE A 751 38.07 -24.32 -20.74
N MET A 752 36.92 -23.64 -20.74
CA MET A 752 36.49 -22.76 -21.84
C MET A 752 37.36 -21.49 -21.96
N GLN A 753 37.83 -20.94 -20.84
CA GLN A 753 38.76 -19.81 -20.85
C GLN A 753 40.17 -20.22 -21.27
N GLY A 754 40.62 -21.42 -20.88
CA GLY A 754 41.92 -22.00 -21.29
C GLY A 754 42.04 -22.29 -22.79
N LEU A 755 40.93 -22.54 -23.50
CA LEU A 755 40.89 -22.64 -24.97
C LEU A 755 41.22 -21.32 -25.67
N SER A 756 41.05 -20.18 -24.99
CA SER A 756 41.29 -18.83 -25.54
C SER A 756 42.70 -18.32 -25.27
N ARG A 757 43.42 -18.89 -24.29
CA ARG A 757 44.78 -18.47 -23.91
C ARG A 757 45.69 -19.70 -23.71
N ALA A 758 46.38 -20.06 -24.80
CA ALA A 758 47.65 -20.79 -24.88
C ALA A 758 47.71 -22.32 -24.74
N ARG A 759 48.40 -22.92 -25.72
CA ARG A 759 49.53 -23.86 -25.57
C ARG A 759 49.59 -24.60 -24.22
N GLY A 760 48.80 -25.66 -24.08
CA GLY A 760 48.95 -26.70 -23.05
C GLY A 760 49.20 -28.08 -23.69
N PRO A 761 49.69 -29.08 -22.93
CA PRO A 761 50.39 -30.27 -23.44
C PRO A 761 49.53 -31.31 -24.19
N PHE A 762 48.28 -30.99 -24.52
CA PHE A 762 47.40 -31.81 -25.35
C PHE A 762 47.21 -31.22 -26.76
N GLY A 763 48.27 -30.62 -27.33
CA GLY A 763 48.33 -30.12 -28.70
C GLY A 763 48.43 -31.21 -29.78
N ARG A 764 47.63 -32.28 -29.69
CA ARG A 764 47.53 -33.31 -30.74
C ARG A 764 46.07 -33.64 -31.08
N LEU A 765 45.23 -32.62 -31.24
CA LEU A 765 44.05 -32.75 -32.08
C LEU A 765 44.20 -31.75 -33.23
N GLY A 766 44.38 -32.28 -34.43
CA GLY A 766 44.71 -31.53 -35.63
C GLY A 766 43.73 -30.39 -35.89
N SER A 767 44.28 -29.29 -36.37
CA SER A 767 43.58 -28.16 -36.95
C SER A 767 42.74 -28.62 -38.15
N THR A 768 41.46 -28.89 -37.90
CA THR A 768 40.43 -28.88 -38.94
C THR A 768 39.38 -27.83 -38.54
N PRO A 769 38.88 -27.01 -39.49
CA PRO A 769 37.99 -25.89 -39.20
C PRO A 769 36.56 -26.33 -38.81
N ASN A 770 36.31 -27.64 -38.69
CA ASN A 770 35.04 -28.19 -38.23
C ASN A 770 34.98 -28.23 -36.70
N LYS A 771 34.51 -27.11 -36.13
CA LYS A 771 33.71 -26.98 -34.89
C LYS A 771 34.09 -27.91 -33.74
N LEU A 772 34.77 -27.36 -32.73
CA LEU A 772 34.85 -27.90 -31.36
C LEU A 772 33.44 -28.03 -30.75
N LYS A 773 32.75 -29.16 -30.99
CA LYS A 773 31.48 -29.52 -30.34
C LYS A 773 31.79 -30.04 -28.94
N MET A 774 31.62 -29.21 -27.92
CA MET A 774 31.76 -29.65 -26.52
C MET A 774 30.46 -30.34 -26.08
N SER A 775 30.24 -31.59 -26.50
CA SER A 775 29.04 -32.36 -26.10
C SER A 775 29.18 -33.09 -24.75
N SER A 776 30.38 -33.11 -24.18
CA SER A 776 30.72 -33.84 -22.95
C SER A 776 31.63 -33.04 -22.03
N CYS A 777 31.66 -33.41 -20.74
CA CYS A 777 32.52 -32.79 -19.74
C CYS A 777 34.00 -33.07 -20.06
N PRO A 778 34.87 -32.05 -20.07
CA PRO A 778 36.30 -32.24 -20.37
C PRO A 778 37.04 -33.10 -19.33
N ASN A 779 36.54 -33.15 -18.10
CA ASN A 779 37.18 -33.90 -17.01
C ASN A 779 36.74 -35.37 -16.92
N CYS A 780 35.44 -35.67 -17.09
CA CYS A 780 34.91 -37.03 -16.90
C CYS A 780 34.23 -37.63 -18.14
N ARG A 781 34.23 -36.90 -19.26
CA ARG A 781 33.67 -37.30 -20.57
C ARG A 781 32.18 -37.69 -20.57
N LYS A 782 31.46 -37.51 -19.47
CA LYS A 782 30.00 -37.67 -19.40
C LYS A 782 29.29 -36.57 -20.21
N PRO A 783 28.14 -36.86 -20.83
CA PRO A 783 27.44 -35.90 -21.70
C PRO A 783 26.98 -34.66 -20.91
N LEU A 784 27.01 -33.49 -21.57
CA LEU A 784 26.47 -32.25 -21.02
C LEU A 784 24.93 -32.24 -21.07
N PRO A 785 24.25 -31.39 -20.27
CA PRO A 785 22.79 -31.22 -20.36
C PRO A 785 22.30 -30.92 -21.78
N ARG A 786 21.11 -31.42 -22.10
CA ARG A 786 20.42 -31.19 -23.38
C ARG A 786 19.26 -30.24 -23.21
N CYS A 787 18.95 -29.49 -24.26
CA CYS A 787 17.72 -28.72 -24.32
C CYS A 787 16.53 -29.69 -24.31
N ALA A 788 15.55 -29.46 -23.45
CA ALA A 788 14.35 -30.29 -23.34
C ALA A 788 13.51 -30.34 -24.64
N ILE A 789 13.70 -29.39 -25.55
CA ILE A 789 12.91 -29.23 -26.77
C ILE A 789 13.70 -29.71 -28.00
N CYS A 790 14.85 -29.10 -28.31
CA CYS A 790 15.64 -29.50 -29.49
C CYS A 790 16.65 -30.63 -29.24
N LEU A 791 16.79 -31.09 -27.99
CA LEU A 791 17.68 -32.17 -27.57
C LEU A 791 19.18 -31.95 -27.84
N MET A 792 19.59 -30.74 -28.28
CA MET A 792 20.99 -30.38 -28.48
C MET A 792 21.69 -30.14 -27.14
N HIS A 793 22.97 -30.53 -27.06
CA HIS A 793 23.80 -30.35 -25.87
C HIS A 793 24.20 -28.88 -25.69
N MET A 794 24.29 -28.42 -24.43
CA MET A 794 24.68 -27.06 -24.03
C MET A 794 25.93 -26.50 -24.74
N GLY A 795 26.94 -27.33 -25.03
CA GLY A 795 28.16 -26.90 -25.73
C GLY A 795 28.14 -27.06 -27.25
N THR A 796 26.96 -27.29 -27.84
CA THR A 796 26.77 -27.22 -29.29
C THR A 796 26.53 -25.76 -29.64
N VAL A 797 27.43 -25.14 -30.40
CA VAL A 797 27.27 -23.76 -30.88
C VAL A 797 26.00 -23.63 -31.72
N SER A 798 24.92 -23.17 -31.10
CA SER A 798 23.71 -22.73 -31.75
C SER A 798 23.97 -21.31 -32.29
N GLY A 799 24.06 -21.15 -33.61
CA GLY A 799 24.09 -19.82 -34.25
C GLY A 799 25.43 -19.30 -34.80
N LEU A 800 26.28 -20.11 -35.44
CA LEU A 800 27.27 -19.55 -36.37
C LEU A 800 26.55 -19.15 -37.66
N GLN A 801 26.36 -17.85 -37.89
CA GLN A 801 26.24 -17.32 -39.24
C GLN A 801 27.44 -17.83 -40.05
N MET A 802 27.17 -18.71 -41.02
CA MET A 802 28.09 -18.92 -42.12
C MET A 802 28.05 -17.64 -42.96
N THR A 803 28.90 -16.66 -42.66
CA THR A 803 29.28 -15.69 -43.68
C THR A 803 30.32 -16.36 -44.55
N THR A 804 29.89 -16.71 -45.76
CA THR A 804 30.75 -17.12 -46.86
C THR A 804 31.80 -16.04 -47.12
N SER A 805 33.07 -16.42 -47.00
CA SER A 805 34.23 -15.92 -47.74
C SER A 805 34.15 -14.49 -48.32
N GLY A 806 34.90 -13.59 -47.68
CA GLY A 806 35.75 -12.63 -48.38
C GLY A 806 35.33 -11.15 -48.35
N VAL A 807 35.73 -10.40 -47.32
CA VAL A 807 36.10 -8.96 -47.43
C VAL A 807 37.19 -8.64 -46.39
N SER A 808 38.10 -7.77 -46.81
CA SER A 808 39.32 -7.24 -46.21
C SER A 808 39.27 -6.80 -44.75
N ARG A 809 40.42 -6.98 -44.09
CA ARG A 809 40.77 -6.56 -42.73
C ARG A 809 40.61 -5.03 -42.57
N SER A 810 39.76 -4.60 -41.66
CA SER A 810 39.82 -3.30 -40.99
C SER A 810 39.53 -3.52 -39.50
N ASP A 811 40.24 -2.78 -38.66
CA ASP A 811 40.31 -2.91 -37.21
C ASP A 811 38.98 -2.57 -36.54
N GLU A 812 38.31 -3.59 -35.97
CA GLU A 812 37.49 -3.57 -34.75
C GLU A 812 36.88 -4.98 -34.59
N CYS A 813 37.63 -5.90 -33.99
CA CYS A 813 37.11 -7.22 -33.63
C CYS A 813 36.25 -7.09 -32.38
N ASP A 814 35.04 -6.58 -32.53
CA ASP A 814 33.98 -6.76 -31.56
C ASP A 814 33.77 -8.27 -31.38
N ASN A 815 34.11 -8.78 -30.19
CA ASN A 815 33.79 -10.15 -29.78
C ASN A 815 32.26 -10.24 -29.65
N LYS A 816 31.54 -10.41 -30.78
CA LYS A 816 30.09 -10.62 -30.79
C LYS A 816 29.76 -11.83 -29.94
N LEU A 817 29.27 -11.58 -28.73
CA LEU A 817 28.71 -12.60 -27.85
C LEU A 817 27.58 -13.31 -28.60
N THR A 818 27.42 -14.61 -28.37
CA THR A 818 26.26 -15.35 -28.88
C THR A 818 24.96 -14.67 -28.47
N GLU A 819 24.00 -14.53 -29.37
CA GLU A 819 22.69 -13.93 -29.04
C GLU A 819 22.02 -14.67 -27.87
N PHE A 820 21.31 -13.92 -27.01
CA PHE A 820 20.63 -14.47 -25.82
C PHE A 820 19.66 -15.60 -26.15
N SER A 821 19.01 -15.55 -27.32
CA SER A 821 18.14 -16.61 -27.86
C SER A 821 18.79 -18.00 -27.83
N ASN A 822 20.11 -18.04 -28.08
CA ASN A 822 20.92 -19.26 -28.13
C ASN A 822 21.51 -19.67 -26.77
N TRP A 823 21.32 -18.88 -25.72
CA TRP A 823 21.84 -19.18 -24.39
C TRP A 823 21.07 -20.33 -23.76
N PHE A 824 21.78 -21.17 -23.02
CA PHE A 824 21.14 -22.24 -22.26
C PHE A 824 20.59 -21.69 -20.93
N THR A 825 19.30 -21.87 -20.69
CA THR A 825 18.57 -21.46 -19.49
C THR A 825 17.99 -22.68 -18.78
N TRP A 826 17.84 -22.64 -17.46
CA TRP A 826 17.30 -23.76 -16.69
C TRP A 826 16.57 -23.29 -15.44
N CYS A 827 15.59 -24.08 -15.01
CA CYS A 827 14.88 -23.88 -13.75
C CYS A 827 15.75 -24.34 -12.58
N GLN A 828 15.86 -23.53 -11.53
CA GLN A 828 16.64 -23.89 -10.33
C GLN A 828 15.97 -24.99 -9.49
N THR A 829 14.65 -25.14 -9.58
CA THR A 829 13.88 -26.15 -8.83
C THR A 829 13.96 -27.52 -9.46
N CYS A 830 13.58 -27.66 -10.74
CA CYS A 830 13.58 -28.96 -11.42
C CYS A 830 14.88 -29.27 -12.18
N ARG A 831 15.79 -28.31 -12.32
CA ARG A 831 17.07 -28.42 -13.06
C ARG A 831 16.93 -28.75 -14.56
N HIS A 832 15.71 -28.74 -15.09
CA HIS A 832 15.45 -28.86 -16.52
C HIS A 832 15.57 -27.52 -17.21
N GLY A 833 15.90 -27.54 -18.49
CA GLY A 833 16.20 -26.33 -19.24
C GLY A 833 16.44 -26.57 -20.72
N GLY A 834 16.87 -25.52 -21.41
CA GLY A 834 17.14 -25.51 -22.83
C GLY A 834 17.54 -24.15 -23.35
N HIS A 835 17.64 -24.00 -24.67
CA HIS A 835 17.89 -22.69 -25.26
C HIS A 835 16.77 -21.72 -24.87
N ALA A 836 17.15 -20.48 -24.53
CA ALA A 836 16.24 -19.45 -24.03
C ALA A 836 15.01 -19.31 -24.94
N ASP A 837 15.22 -19.21 -26.25
CA ASP A 837 14.12 -19.05 -27.22
C ASP A 837 13.13 -20.22 -27.20
N HIS A 838 13.63 -21.47 -27.22
CA HIS A 838 12.78 -22.66 -27.15
C HIS A 838 11.97 -22.71 -25.85
N ILE A 839 12.60 -22.44 -24.71
CA ILE A 839 11.94 -22.48 -23.41
C ILE A 839 10.91 -21.36 -23.29
N THR A 840 11.23 -20.14 -23.74
CA THR A 840 10.28 -19.02 -23.77
C THR A 840 9.10 -19.32 -24.69
N HIS A 841 9.33 -19.89 -25.88
CA HIS A 841 8.27 -20.27 -26.81
C HIS A 841 7.32 -21.32 -26.21
N TRP A 842 7.86 -22.35 -25.55
CA TRP A 842 7.06 -23.39 -24.89
C TRP A 842 6.10 -22.82 -23.85
N PHE A 843 6.59 -21.94 -22.97
CA PHE A 843 5.78 -21.36 -21.89
C PHE A 843 4.76 -20.30 -22.37
N ARG A 844 4.78 -19.88 -23.64
CA ARG A 844 3.68 -19.09 -24.22
C ARG A 844 2.38 -19.91 -24.35
N GLN A 845 2.51 -21.22 -24.50
CA GLN A 845 1.37 -22.12 -24.75
C GLN A 845 1.12 -23.11 -23.60
N HIS A 846 2.10 -23.30 -22.70
CA HIS A 846 2.04 -24.32 -21.65
C HIS A 846 2.40 -23.74 -20.29
N SER A 847 1.80 -24.25 -19.21
CA SER A 847 2.09 -23.83 -17.83
C SER A 847 3.09 -24.72 -17.09
N GLU A 848 3.45 -25.86 -17.68
CA GLU A 848 4.29 -26.90 -17.05
C GLU A 848 5.58 -27.15 -17.84
N CYS A 849 6.56 -27.76 -17.17
CA CYS A 849 7.88 -28.05 -17.71
C CYS A 849 7.79 -28.93 -18.99
N PRO A 850 8.60 -28.65 -20.03
CA PRO A 850 8.61 -29.44 -21.27
C PRO A 850 9.11 -30.89 -21.10
N VAL A 851 9.70 -31.22 -19.94
CA VAL A 851 10.15 -32.59 -19.66
C VAL A 851 8.98 -33.43 -19.19
N THR A 852 8.70 -34.51 -19.93
CA THR A 852 7.70 -35.53 -19.60
C THR A 852 7.87 -35.99 -18.15
N SER A 853 6.76 -36.12 -17.40
CA SER A 853 6.69 -36.46 -15.97
C SER A 853 7.14 -35.38 -14.98
N CYS A 854 7.49 -34.17 -15.43
CA CYS A 854 7.80 -33.04 -14.56
C CYS A 854 6.63 -32.05 -14.45
N THR A 855 5.99 -31.96 -13.28
CA THR A 855 4.86 -31.04 -13.00
C THR A 855 5.28 -29.64 -12.54
N CYS A 856 6.56 -29.29 -12.71
CA CYS A 856 7.09 -28.02 -12.25
C CYS A 856 6.56 -26.85 -13.11
N ARG A 857 5.97 -25.84 -12.47
CA ARG A 857 5.52 -24.60 -13.13
C ARG A 857 6.67 -23.59 -13.25
N CYS A 858 7.73 -23.97 -13.98
CA CYS A 858 9.00 -23.26 -14.00
C CYS A 858 8.87 -21.76 -14.28
N PHE A 859 7.97 -21.36 -15.19
CA PHE A 859 7.76 -19.97 -15.58
C PHE A 859 7.15 -19.10 -14.46
N SER A 860 6.28 -19.68 -13.63
CA SER A 860 5.64 -18.99 -12.49
C SER A 860 6.61 -18.71 -11.33
N LEU A 861 7.75 -19.41 -11.32
CA LEU A 861 8.81 -19.24 -10.34
C LEU A 861 9.81 -18.15 -10.74
N ASP A 862 9.75 -17.65 -11.99
CA ASP A 862 10.58 -16.53 -12.42
C ASP A 862 10.05 -15.23 -11.84
N ALA A 863 10.88 -14.61 -11.01
CA ALA A 863 10.52 -13.45 -10.23
C ALA A 863 10.37 -12.17 -11.10
N SER A 864 10.86 -12.21 -12.35
CA SER A 864 10.72 -11.18 -13.38
C SER A 864 9.30 -11.10 -13.94
N CYS A 865 8.49 -12.14 -13.72
CA CYS A 865 7.13 -12.22 -14.20
C CYS A 865 6.23 -11.36 -13.29
N LYS A 866 5.82 -10.19 -13.78
CA LYS A 866 4.75 -9.41 -13.15
C LYS A 866 3.49 -10.28 -13.16
N ILE A 867 3.15 -10.85 -12.01
CA ILE A 867 1.91 -11.63 -11.76
C ILE A 867 0.63 -10.82 -12.09
N ALA A 868 0.75 -9.52 -12.34
CA ALA A 868 -0.37 -8.62 -12.64
C ALA A 868 -1.09 -8.91 -13.97
N ASP A 869 -0.45 -9.49 -14.99
CA ASP A 869 -1.08 -9.62 -16.31
C ASP A 869 -1.81 -10.95 -16.55
N VAL A 870 -1.70 -11.92 -15.63
CA VAL A 870 -2.32 -13.26 -15.79
C VAL A 870 -3.63 -13.40 -15.00
N ILE A 871 -3.89 -12.55 -14.00
CA ILE A 871 -5.09 -12.65 -13.15
C ILE A 871 -6.27 -11.81 -13.69
N LEU A 872 -6.04 -10.90 -14.64
CA LEU A 872 -7.10 -10.04 -15.19
C LEU A 872 -7.81 -10.58 -16.46
N TYR A 873 -7.42 -11.74 -17.00
CA TYR A 873 -8.04 -12.30 -18.21
C TYR A 873 -8.98 -13.50 -17.99
N ILE A 874 -9.33 -13.80 -16.74
CA ILE A 874 -10.36 -14.81 -16.41
C ILE A 874 -11.50 -14.14 -15.65
N SER A 875 -12.22 -13.20 -16.27
CA SER A 875 -13.67 -13.01 -16.10
C SER A 875 -14.18 -11.88 -17.02
N TRP A 876 -15.22 -12.19 -17.82
CA TRP A 876 -16.06 -11.30 -18.66
C TRP A 876 -15.38 -10.80 -19.96
N ASN A 877 -15.79 -11.19 -21.18
CA ASN A 877 -17.15 -11.23 -21.72
C ASN A 877 -17.42 -12.47 -22.59
N LYS A 878 -18.45 -13.23 -22.20
CA LYS A 878 -19.45 -13.75 -23.15
C LYS A 878 -20.51 -12.66 -23.28
N THR A 879 -20.55 -11.98 -24.41
CA THR A 879 -21.71 -11.53 -25.20
C THR A 879 -21.21 -10.57 -26.27
#